data_AF-A0A3M2IM29-F1
#
_entry.id   AF-A0A3M2IM29-F1
#
_cell.length_a   1.000
_cell.length_b   1.000
_cell.length_c   1.000
_cell.angle_alpha   90.00
_cell.angle_beta   90.00
_cell.angle_gamma   90.00
#
_symmetry.space_group_name_H-M   'P 1'
#
loop_
_entity.id
_entity.type
_entity.pdbx_description
1 polymer ?
#
loop_
_entity_poly.entity_id
_entity_poly.type
_entity_poly.pdbx_seq_one_letter_code
_entity_poly.pdbx_strand_id
1 'polypeptide(L)'
;MNVAAYSKAFCSAGKALPGLILGLFLLFAGEQIPAQTTYKDAAGSQQPQMNLNGSRSFSRFSKTSLDEPGNAKYTRFVIHDGNLVNGGVLNKGLISYSGVANTPRIGWPKGPDNVTYIWGDYFFVAGEVVDAHGDTIHIVSDHFAFGTFGDMAPDLSHSYTWQPLPKYYNLDQPGAQTEPLIGGISEDVGVDGLPNTHDFGEGDGKLQPQEDFNRNGELDLHLRNEIGWYAISHRRETWPEYWPPGSYPGDDRDPNDPGDDRPGVRAGRWNGEFGAYVRADQESYYVMDDRENDEFDYYPFYPDTLPWPNGRRGLGVKVENRGYQWNARLAEDIYISIYDITNQGLDLPVCIVGMNVDPDLGGPFTNDDASFDRLDDITYAWNKIGLTNDGLPIGYFGFAFLESPGLAEDGIDNDQDGMVDESQNDGIDNDGDWTAWEDLNGNGIHDTEDANYNGILDPGEDLNGNGLLDIEPLNDDVGHDGLGPQHNEYPGPDPDGSEANGIPDVGEPNFEFTDNDESDQVGLTSFYLKDTDLQQADDERFWNTEIFPDTFFVRDNYQRDITFTYGSGFVQFVGTERTHRYAIALLFGNDQDDIFRNKRTMQVIYDQDYNFSKPPLQPLLQTWGDDGKVYLQWDSRAERSRDPIYGQDFEAYYIYKSTDPTFNEIKTITDGFGNPFLFKPLAIFDKKDGLFGLHPVSIGSELGPGSDLGVSYNMGTDSGLQHHFVDTDVTNGRTYYYAVASVDMGYHPSFYPDISPLEGLLPISPTESPVNIQIDPLGRPIAFDPNTAAVTPLERVGGYQEPRISDAGIEHVSGIGTGSIEIQIYNPLAIKTDNRYRVEFMDDGRYQQWDSLYTGETNEMRVYNITDDVLLGVYLNPENEDLDEKYLIEGFRIILHNDSTQVDSIASGWVDGSQTTIELVDLNSPNSGGTFVARDFEIRVLEAGADTSVNRRPANFQVWDVTDPENPRRMPFLYIDNAPQIGALDEGDIINILNNTTQRRQLWRFTFAYPAELDSSRWIPPQNGDVCRILTKKRFDRHDAFEFTLIGNELDVRKAKDDLDNIYVVPDPYIAVSTLERKVFNRDEGRGERRIDFVNLPKECTVTIFTASGRVVVQLHHSAPEKNGRLSWDLRTKDGLEIAHGVYFYLVDAPGIGTKTGKFAVIK
;
A
#
# COMPACT_ATOMS: atom_id res chain seq x y z
N MET A 1 61.38 -24.01 -4.01
CA MET A 1 62.67 -23.36 -3.68
C MET A 1 62.40 -22.20 -2.74
N ASN A 2 63.16 -21.88 -1.70
CA ASN A 2 64.07 -22.59 -0.80
C ASN A 2 63.97 -21.79 0.53
N VAL A 3 63.74 -22.44 1.68
CA VAL A 3 64.67 -22.51 2.84
C VAL A 3 64.95 -21.13 3.48
N ALA A 4 64.52 -20.78 4.70
CA ALA A 4 64.95 -21.25 6.03
C ALA A 4 64.61 -20.10 7.01
N ALA A 5 64.55 -20.18 8.34
CA ALA A 5 64.64 -21.24 9.34
C ALA A 5 64.66 -20.52 10.71
N TYR A 6 64.00 -21.13 11.71
CA TYR A 6 64.48 -21.33 13.10
C TYR A 6 64.82 -20.09 13.98
N SER A 7 64.54 -20.01 15.29
CA SER A 7 64.01 -20.99 16.26
C SER A 7 63.95 -20.43 17.68
N LYS A 8 63.14 -21.11 18.50
CA LYS A 8 63.31 -21.48 19.93
C LYS A 8 63.13 -20.37 20.98
N ALA A 9 62.09 -20.41 21.83
CA ALA A 9 61.64 -21.41 22.81
C ALA A 9 62.22 -21.19 24.22
N PHE A 10 61.36 -21.09 25.25
CA PHE A 10 61.03 -22.18 26.20
C PHE A 10 60.18 -21.70 27.40
N CYS A 11 59.14 -22.49 27.72
CA CYS A 11 58.59 -22.89 29.06
C CYS A 11 58.21 -21.83 30.12
N SER A 12 57.23 -22.03 31.01
CA SER A 12 56.32 -23.15 31.30
C SER A 12 55.27 -22.72 32.34
N ALA A 13 54.02 -23.17 32.13
CA ALA A 13 53.04 -23.72 33.08
C ALA A 13 52.97 -23.25 34.56
N GLY A 14 51.73 -22.99 35.04
CA GLY A 14 51.33 -23.43 36.38
C GLY A 14 50.22 -22.65 37.13
N LYS A 15 48.95 -22.97 36.85
CA LYS A 15 47.79 -23.19 37.76
C LYS A 15 47.44 -22.24 38.95
N ALA A 16 46.13 -21.91 38.96
CA ALA A 16 45.13 -21.96 40.06
C ALA A 16 44.68 -20.66 40.79
N LEU A 17 43.34 -20.46 40.75
CA LEU A 17 42.41 -19.57 41.50
C LEU A 17 42.43 -19.79 43.05
N PRO A 18 41.61 -19.09 43.91
CA PRO A 18 40.75 -17.88 43.78
C PRO A 18 40.87 -16.87 44.98
N GLY A 19 40.18 -15.71 44.94
CA GLY A 19 39.56 -15.11 46.16
C GLY A 19 39.72 -13.61 46.48
N LEU A 20 38.63 -12.86 46.26
CA LEU A 20 38.01 -11.73 47.02
C LEU A 20 38.82 -10.61 47.76
N ILE A 21 38.37 -9.36 47.45
CA ILE A 21 37.97 -8.23 48.35
C ILE A 21 38.98 -7.11 48.75
N LEU A 22 38.54 -5.88 48.39
CA LEU A 22 38.69 -4.52 48.95
C LEU A 22 40.05 -3.91 49.34
N GLY A 23 40.30 -2.69 48.84
CA GLY A 23 40.50 -1.52 49.72
C GLY A 23 41.73 -0.61 49.50
N LEU A 24 41.45 0.59 48.98
CA LEU A 24 42.05 1.92 49.24
C LEU A 24 43.48 2.33 48.76
N PHE A 25 43.48 3.39 47.92
CA PHE A 25 44.22 4.67 47.97
C PHE A 25 45.75 4.72 48.27
N LEU A 26 46.54 5.27 47.32
CA LEU A 26 47.21 6.59 47.37
C LEU A 26 48.35 6.75 46.33
N LEU A 27 48.23 7.79 45.47
CA LEU A 27 49.23 8.78 44.98
C LEU A 27 50.66 8.35 44.56
N PHE A 28 51.04 8.64 43.30
CA PHE A 28 51.92 9.78 42.90
C PHE A 28 52.31 9.75 41.41
N ALA A 29 52.28 10.94 40.77
CA ALA A 29 53.10 11.50 39.67
C ALA A 29 53.40 10.63 38.42
N GLY A 30 53.17 11.06 37.18
CA GLY A 30 53.31 12.40 36.62
C GLY A 30 54.61 12.48 35.82
N GLU A 31 54.58 12.14 34.53
CA GLU A 31 55.57 12.59 33.53
C GLU A 31 54.85 12.92 32.21
N GLN A 32 54.93 14.19 31.83
CA GLN A 32 54.49 14.74 30.55
C GLN A 32 55.48 14.39 29.44
N ILE A 33 54.98 14.10 28.25
CA ILE A 33 55.74 14.17 26.99
C ILE A 33 55.05 15.24 26.12
N PRO A 34 55.78 16.22 25.53
CA PRO A 34 55.19 17.33 24.82
C PRO A 34 55.00 17.01 23.33
N ALA A 35 53.85 17.41 22.77
CA ALA A 35 53.72 17.65 21.34
C ALA A 35 53.00 19.00 21.15
N GLN A 36 53.80 20.05 20.91
CA GLN A 36 53.34 21.30 20.33
C GLN A 36 53.55 21.22 18.82
N THR A 37 52.47 21.27 18.06
CA THR A 37 52.48 21.66 16.64
C THR A 37 51.57 22.87 16.51
N THR A 38 52.19 24.03 16.28
CA THR A 38 51.54 25.33 16.04
C THR A 38 51.09 25.46 14.59
N TYR A 39 49.82 25.78 14.37
CA TYR A 39 49.28 26.27 13.10
C TYR A 39 49.60 27.76 12.88
N LYS A 40 49.65 28.19 11.61
CA LYS A 40 49.91 29.57 11.17
C LYS A 40 48.75 30.02 10.27
N ASP A 41 48.12 31.15 10.62
CA ASP A 41 47.12 31.80 9.77
C ASP A 41 47.72 32.79 8.77
N ALA A 42 46.93 33.11 7.74
CA ALA A 42 47.29 33.92 6.56
C ALA A 42 47.56 35.42 6.83
N ALA A 43 47.47 35.89 8.08
CA ALA A 43 47.63 37.31 8.43
C ALA A 43 48.72 37.59 9.48
N GLY A 44 49.78 36.78 9.55
CA GLY A 44 51.12 37.21 10.02
C GLY A 44 51.27 37.90 11.39
N SER A 45 50.29 37.91 12.28
CA SER A 45 50.37 38.54 13.60
C SER A 45 50.23 37.49 14.70
N GLN A 46 51.26 37.40 15.55
CA GLN A 46 51.26 36.55 16.73
C GLN A 46 50.52 37.28 17.85
N GLN A 47 49.31 36.84 18.19
CA GLN A 47 48.73 37.14 19.51
C GLN A 47 48.87 35.92 20.43
N PRO A 48 49.24 36.13 21.70
CA PRO A 48 49.28 35.04 22.68
C PRO A 48 47.85 34.58 22.97
N GLN A 49 47.63 33.26 22.95
CA GLN A 49 46.40 32.62 23.44
C GLN A 49 46.03 33.21 24.81
N MET A 50 44.94 33.98 24.85
CA MET A 50 44.21 34.17 26.10
C MET A 50 43.68 32.79 26.49
N ASN A 51 44.02 32.34 27.69
CA ASN A 51 43.30 31.27 28.36
C ASN A 51 41.86 31.77 28.58
N LEU A 52 40.95 31.44 27.66
CA LEU A 52 39.53 31.38 27.97
C LEU A 52 39.33 30.16 28.88
N ASN A 53 38.74 30.40 30.04
CA ASN A 53 38.39 29.33 30.98
C ASN A 53 37.35 28.45 30.30
N GLY A 54 37.71 27.21 29.95
CA GLY A 54 36.73 26.22 29.49
C GLY A 54 35.60 26.06 30.52
N SER A 55 34.36 26.04 30.03
CA SER A 55 33.08 26.04 30.75
C SER A 55 32.92 24.94 31.81
N ARG A 56 33.75 23.90 31.81
CA ARG A 56 33.48 22.64 32.55
C ARG A 56 33.79 22.61 34.05
N SER A 57 33.77 23.74 34.76
CA SER A 57 34.31 23.81 36.13
C SER A 57 33.44 24.55 37.16
N PHE A 58 32.11 24.45 37.16
CA PHE A 58 31.33 24.85 38.36
C PHE A 58 30.00 24.09 38.53
N SER A 59 30.00 22.96 39.23
CA SER A 59 28.78 22.46 39.87
C SER A 59 28.61 23.15 41.23
N ARG A 60 27.65 24.09 41.34
CA ARG A 60 27.26 24.74 42.61
C ARG A 60 25.93 24.23 43.20
N PHE A 61 25.26 23.30 42.54
CA PHE A 61 23.93 22.85 42.97
C PHE A 61 23.99 21.44 43.58
N SER A 62 23.54 21.36 44.83
CA SER A 62 23.26 20.10 45.53
C SER A 62 21.97 19.52 44.95
N LYS A 63 22.05 18.56 44.02
CA LYS A 63 20.89 17.84 43.48
C LYS A 63 20.48 16.66 44.38
N THR A 64 19.19 16.43 44.50
CA THR A 64 18.58 15.33 45.28
C THR A 64 17.94 14.32 44.32
N SER A 65 18.26 13.05 44.54
CA SER A 65 17.65 11.82 43.96
C SER A 65 18.14 11.39 42.56
N LEU A 66 18.58 10.14 42.48
CA LEU A 66 18.92 9.38 41.25
C LEU A 66 17.67 8.74 40.60
N ASP A 67 16.46 8.99 41.13
CA ASP A 67 15.28 8.15 40.90
C ASP A 67 14.23 8.71 39.91
N GLU A 68 14.36 9.93 39.37
CA GLU A 68 13.37 10.50 38.42
C GLU A 68 13.99 10.74 37.02
N PRO A 69 13.57 10.04 35.96
CA PRO A 69 14.28 10.01 34.67
C PRO A 69 14.01 11.20 33.71
N GLY A 70 13.35 12.29 34.13
CA GLY A 70 12.96 13.38 33.23
C GLY A 70 12.08 12.92 32.05
N ASN A 71 12.18 13.61 30.92
CA ASN A 71 11.53 13.35 29.64
C ASN A 71 12.22 12.22 28.84
N ALA A 72 13.45 11.83 29.18
CA ALA A 72 14.16 10.72 28.54
C ALA A 72 13.40 9.38 28.59
N LYS A 73 12.46 9.21 29.53
CA LYS A 73 11.55 8.06 29.59
C LYS A 73 10.61 7.93 28.37
N TYR A 74 10.41 9.02 27.63
CA TYR A 74 9.57 9.07 26.44
C TYR A 74 10.33 8.83 25.13
N THR A 75 11.64 8.54 25.19
CA THR A 75 12.43 8.21 23.99
C THR A 75 11.92 6.93 23.34
N ARG A 76 11.61 7.02 22.05
CA ARG A 76 11.12 5.94 21.20
C ARG A 76 11.81 6.03 19.85
N PHE A 77 11.87 4.91 19.14
CA PHE A 77 12.37 4.85 17.78
C PHE A 77 11.25 4.38 16.86
N VAL A 78 11.34 4.69 15.58
CA VAL A 78 10.51 4.12 14.52
C VAL A 78 11.43 3.61 13.42
N ILE A 79 10.94 2.74 12.53
CA ILE A 79 11.65 2.40 11.30
C ILE A 79 10.89 3.01 10.14
N HIS A 80 11.59 3.84 9.37
CA HIS A 80 11.15 4.27 8.05
C HIS A 80 11.66 3.26 7.03
N ASP A 81 10.75 2.71 6.23
CA ASP A 81 11.04 1.74 5.17
C ASP A 81 9.97 1.73 4.06
N GLY A 82 9.28 2.85 3.87
CA GLY A 82 8.23 3.04 2.87
C GLY A 82 8.75 3.11 1.43
N ASN A 83 10.06 3.33 1.25
CA ASN A 83 10.73 3.37 -0.06
C ASN A 83 12.10 2.66 -0.03
N LEU A 84 13.05 3.04 -0.91
CA LEU A 84 14.37 2.40 -0.96
C LEU A 84 15.29 2.85 0.18
N VAL A 85 15.00 3.95 0.87
CA VAL A 85 15.72 4.35 2.08
C VAL A 85 15.12 3.60 3.27
N ASN A 86 15.95 2.88 4.02
CA ASN A 86 15.48 2.19 5.22
C ASN A 86 16.37 2.43 6.43
N GLY A 87 15.77 2.66 7.60
CA GLY A 87 16.54 2.83 8.84
C GLY A 87 15.71 3.29 10.02
N GLY A 88 16.31 3.21 11.20
CA GLY A 88 15.69 3.62 12.45
C GLY A 88 15.92 5.10 12.75
N VAL A 89 14.82 5.82 13.00
CA VAL A 89 14.80 7.24 13.42
C VAL A 89 14.45 7.31 14.90
N LEU A 90 15.07 8.24 15.63
CA LEU A 90 14.77 8.50 17.04
C LEU A 90 14.03 9.81 17.20
N ASN A 91 13.08 9.86 18.15
CA ASN A 91 12.34 11.07 18.51
C ASN A 91 13.19 12.10 19.31
N LYS A 92 14.44 12.28 18.91
CA LYS A 92 15.44 13.20 19.49
C LYS A 92 16.15 14.03 18.42
N GLY A 93 15.57 14.14 17.22
CA GLY A 93 16.14 14.88 16.10
C GLY A 93 17.25 14.13 15.36
N LEU A 94 17.20 12.79 15.33
CA LEU A 94 18.24 11.96 14.72
C LEU A 94 17.62 11.05 13.67
N ILE A 95 18.09 11.16 12.44
CA ILE A 95 17.67 10.36 11.29
C ILE A 95 18.38 8.99 11.33
N SER A 96 19.62 8.96 11.84
CA SER A 96 20.38 7.75 12.08
C SER A 96 21.06 7.78 13.45
N TYR A 97 21.03 6.66 14.17
CA TYR A 97 21.65 6.57 15.49
C TYR A 97 22.27 5.19 15.78
N SER A 98 23.48 5.21 16.33
CA SER A 98 24.28 4.02 16.66
C SER A 98 24.27 3.62 18.14
N GLY A 99 23.74 4.44 19.03
CA GLY A 99 23.82 4.22 20.48
C GLY A 99 22.75 3.30 21.07
N VAL A 100 21.71 2.93 20.30
CA VAL A 100 20.77 1.88 20.71
C VAL A 100 21.25 0.55 20.12
N ALA A 101 21.57 -0.41 20.99
CA ALA A 101 22.04 -1.71 20.54
C ALA A 101 20.98 -2.42 19.67
N ASN A 102 21.38 -2.87 18.48
CA ASN A 102 20.55 -3.57 17.49
C ASN A 102 19.50 -2.71 16.76
N THR A 103 19.60 -1.38 16.76
CA THR A 103 18.79 -0.56 15.83
C THR A 103 19.35 -0.61 14.41
N PRO A 104 18.49 -0.71 13.38
CA PRO A 104 18.93 -0.59 12.00
C PRO A 104 19.40 0.83 11.73
N ARG A 105 20.64 0.99 11.26
CA ARG A 105 21.14 2.27 10.74
C ARG A 105 20.51 2.56 9.39
N ILE A 106 20.61 3.82 8.96
CA ILE A 106 20.16 4.22 7.63
C ILE A 106 20.97 3.48 6.57
N GLY A 107 20.23 2.84 5.66
CA GLY A 107 20.75 2.10 4.53
C GLY A 107 19.95 2.34 3.25
N TRP A 108 20.62 2.06 2.14
CA TRP A 108 20.08 2.17 0.80
C TRP A 108 20.89 1.28 -0.18
N PRO A 109 20.28 0.75 -1.26
CA PRO A 109 18.84 0.60 -1.44
C PRO A 109 18.30 -0.58 -0.62
N LYS A 110 17.10 -0.45 -0.06
CA LYS A 110 16.37 -1.49 0.67
C LYS A 110 16.35 -2.80 -0.12
N GLY A 111 16.87 -3.89 0.43
CA GLY A 111 16.86 -5.23 -0.18
C GLY A 111 18.20 -5.98 -0.10
N PRO A 112 18.46 -6.93 -1.02
CA PRO A 112 19.66 -7.78 -0.96
C PRO A 112 20.98 -7.02 -1.12
N ASP A 113 20.93 -5.86 -1.78
CA ASP A 113 22.08 -4.99 -2.03
C ASP A 113 22.17 -3.83 -1.02
N ASN A 114 21.40 -3.89 0.07
CA ASN A 114 21.37 -2.84 1.08
C ASN A 114 22.76 -2.58 1.70
N VAL A 115 23.15 -1.31 1.76
CA VAL A 115 24.39 -0.84 2.38
C VAL A 115 24.07 0.22 3.41
N THR A 116 24.74 0.20 4.57
CA THR A 116 24.63 1.26 5.59
C THR A 116 25.52 2.45 5.27
N TYR A 117 24.99 3.66 5.44
CA TYR A 117 25.69 4.90 5.05
C TYR A 117 26.10 5.80 6.23
N ILE A 118 25.27 5.87 7.26
CA ILE A 118 25.40 6.86 8.34
C ILE A 118 25.56 6.13 9.67
N TRP A 119 26.57 6.51 10.47
CA TRP A 119 26.70 6.03 11.84
C TRP A 119 25.80 6.82 12.79
N GLY A 120 25.82 8.14 12.66
CA GLY A 120 24.89 9.04 13.32
C GLY A 120 24.91 10.44 12.71
N ASP A 121 23.78 11.11 12.81
CA ASP A 121 23.58 12.51 12.45
C ASP A 121 22.89 13.22 13.62
N TYR A 122 23.25 14.49 13.82
CA TYR A 122 22.97 15.22 15.05
C TYR A 122 22.51 16.64 14.73
N PHE A 123 21.20 16.84 14.69
CA PHE A 123 20.57 18.15 14.52
C PHE A 123 20.86 19.06 15.72
N PHE A 124 21.20 20.32 15.44
CA PHE A 124 21.43 21.34 16.47
C PHE A 124 20.85 22.70 16.08
N VAL A 125 20.50 23.45 17.12
CA VAL A 125 20.30 24.91 17.12
C VAL A 125 21.37 25.49 18.04
N ALA A 126 22.12 26.46 17.53
CA ALA A 126 23.12 27.18 18.31
C ALA A 126 22.71 28.65 18.40
N GLY A 127 22.83 29.28 19.57
CA GLY A 127 22.44 30.67 19.78
C GLY A 127 23.41 31.46 20.66
N GLU A 128 23.63 32.73 20.33
CA GLU A 128 24.34 33.69 21.18
C GLU A 128 23.37 34.26 22.23
N VAL A 129 23.69 34.08 23.51
CA VAL A 129 22.87 34.56 24.63
C VAL A 129 23.71 35.31 25.67
N VAL A 130 23.01 36.02 26.56
CA VAL A 130 23.62 36.65 27.74
C VAL A 130 23.17 35.89 28.99
N ASP A 131 24.12 35.31 29.71
CA ASP A 131 23.84 34.52 30.91
C ASP A 131 23.45 35.39 32.14
N ALA A 132 23.13 34.75 33.26
CA ALA A 132 22.76 35.46 34.50
C ALA A 132 23.90 36.31 35.11
N HIS A 133 25.14 36.15 34.64
CA HIS A 133 26.31 36.91 35.08
C HIS A 133 26.60 38.11 34.16
N GLY A 134 25.93 38.18 33.01
CA GLY A 134 26.10 39.23 32.00
C GLY A 134 27.20 38.94 30.99
N ASP A 135 27.67 37.69 30.92
CA ASP A 135 28.65 37.23 29.94
C ASP A 135 27.92 36.75 28.67
N THR A 136 28.44 37.14 27.50
CA THR A 136 27.98 36.59 26.21
C THR A 136 28.56 35.19 26.07
N ILE A 137 27.69 34.21 25.86
CA ILE A 137 28.02 32.80 25.67
C ILE A 137 27.25 32.25 24.47
N HIS A 138 27.75 31.17 23.88
CA HIS A 138 27.04 30.41 22.87
C HIS A 138 26.55 29.10 23.48
N ILE A 139 25.28 28.80 23.27
CA ILE A 139 24.66 27.53 23.68
C ILE A 139 24.33 26.75 22.41
N VAL A 140 24.77 25.50 22.33
CA VAL A 140 24.43 24.55 21.27
C VAL A 140 23.49 23.50 21.86
N SER A 141 22.33 23.27 21.25
CA SER A 141 21.45 22.16 21.63
C SER A 141 22.05 20.83 21.14
N ASP A 142 23.11 20.33 21.78
CA ASP A 142 23.95 19.21 21.29
C ASP A 142 23.35 17.81 21.57
N HIS A 143 23.80 16.80 20.82
CA HIS A 143 23.60 15.36 21.08
C HIS A 143 24.83 14.47 20.71
N PHE A 144 26.00 15.00 20.31
CA PHE A 144 27.10 14.15 19.84
C PHE A 144 27.78 13.33 20.95
N ALA A 145 27.43 12.05 21.03
CA ALA A 145 27.85 11.15 22.12
C ALA A 145 28.63 9.92 21.62
N PHE A 146 29.96 9.91 21.79
CA PHE A 146 30.72 8.66 21.73
C PHE A 146 30.53 7.82 23.00
N GLY A 147 29.62 6.85 22.96
CA GLY A 147 29.44 5.86 24.02
C GLY A 147 28.83 6.41 25.32
N THR A 148 29.13 5.78 26.46
CA THR A 148 28.50 6.06 27.78
C THR A 148 28.88 7.41 28.42
N PHE A 149 29.53 8.31 27.67
CA PHE A 149 30.13 9.56 28.15
C PHE A 149 29.81 10.76 27.24
N GLY A 150 28.63 10.77 26.61
CA GLY A 150 28.16 11.92 25.83
C GLY A 150 27.95 13.19 26.63
N ASP A 151 27.36 14.20 25.99
CA ASP A 151 27.02 15.46 26.63
C ASP A 151 25.95 15.26 27.72
N MET A 152 26.43 15.20 28.96
CA MET A 152 25.68 14.80 30.13
C MET A 152 26.07 15.63 31.32
N ALA A 153 25.14 15.75 32.25
CA ALA A 153 25.41 16.36 33.54
C ALA A 153 26.64 15.71 34.20
N PRO A 154 27.51 16.49 34.87
CA PRO A 154 28.71 15.95 35.53
C PRO A 154 28.44 14.84 36.56
N ASP A 155 27.21 14.75 37.07
CA ASP A 155 26.74 13.71 37.99
C ASP A 155 26.03 12.53 37.30
N LEU A 156 25.96 12.53 35.97
CA LEU A 156 25.31 11.54 35.11
C LEU A 156 23.79 11.41 35.36
N SER A 157 23.15 12.45 35.90
CA SER A 157 21.71 12.43 36.20
C SER A 157 20.82 12.48 34.96
N HIS A 158 21.24 13.22 33.93
CA HIS A 158 20.51 13.40 32.67
C HIS A 158 21.47 13.85 31.55
N SER A 159 21.02 13.80 30.30
CA SER A 159 21.76 14.28 29.12
C SER A 159 21.38 15.71 28.76
N TYR A 160 22.33 16.50 28.24
CA TYR A 160 22.13 17.90 27.84
C TYR A 160 21.57 18.05 26.42
N THR A 161 20.82 17.05 26.00
CA THR A 161 20.37 16.87 24.62
C THR A 161 18.87 17.11 24.50
N TRP A 162 18.37 17.20 23.26
CA TRP A 162 16.94 17.15 22.97
C TRP A 162 16.23 16.06 23.78
N GLN A 163 15.07 16.36 24.33
CA GLN A 163 14.23 15.38 25.00
C GLN A 163 12.81 15.38 24.41
N PRO A 164 12.25 14.20 24.13
CA PRO A 164 10.91 14.10 23.56
C PRO A 164 9.83 14.48 24.57
N LEU A 165 8.78 15.12 24.06
CA LEU A 165 7.57 15.39 24.82
C LEU A 165 6.62 14.17 24.83
N PRO A 166 5.79 14.01 25.88
CA PRO A 166 4.79 12.94 25.93
C PRO A 166 3.66 13.14 24.91
N LYS A 167 2.80 12.13 24.75
CA LYS A 167 1.55 12.17 23.97
C LYS A 167 1.69 12.26 22.44
N TYR A 168 2.87 11.94 21.89
CA TYR A 168 3.08 11.74 20.44
C TYR A 168 3.20 10.26 20.06
N TYR A 169 2.62 9.38 20.88
CA TYR A 169 2.53 7.94 20.67
C TYR A 169 1.64 7.27 21.72
N ASN A 170 1.13 6.08 21.42
CA ASN A 170 0.42 5.22 22.36
C ASN A 170 1.38 4.35 23.20
N LEU A 171 1.13 4.26 24.51
CA LEU A 171 1.96 3.54 25.47
C LEU A 171 1.35 2.20 25.95
N ASP A 172 0.39 1.63 25.23
CA ASP A 172 -0.32 0.40 25.62
C ASP A 172 0.40 -0.93 25.27
N GLN A 173 1.69 -1.03 25.65
CA GLN A 173 2.52 -2.22 25.43
C GLN A 173 2.51 -3.19 26.63
N PRO A 174 2.75 -4.50 26.43
CA PRO A 174 2.90 -5.46 27.52
C PRO A 174 4.04 -5.07 28.48
N GLY A 175 3.70 -4.55 29.67
CA GLY A 175 4.67 -4.13 30.69
C GLY A 175 4.88 -2.62 30.82
N ALA A 176 4.06 -1.80 30.13
CA ALA A 176 3.86 -0.41 30.53
C ALA A 176 3.57 -0.34 32.04
N GLN A 177 4.12 0.66 32.75
CA GLN A 177 4.22 0.68 34.22
C GLN A 177 2.84 0.64 34.93
N THR A 178 2.26 -0.53 35.10
CA THR A 178 0.99 -0.84 35.82
C THR A 178 -0.29 -0.10 35.39
N GLU A 179 -0.21 1.09 34.79
CA GLU A 179 -1.28 1.81 34.09
C GLU A 179 -0.65 2.54 32.89
N PRO A 180 -1.16 2.38 31.66
CA PRO A 180 -0.67 3.13 30.51
C PRO A 180 -0.92 4.63 30.74
N LEU A 181 0.11 5.46 30.53
CA LEU A 181 -0.02 6.91 30.68
C LEU A 181 -0.78 7.57 29.51
N ILE A 182 -0.86 6.87 28.36
CA ILE A 182 -1.45 7.33 27.10
C ILE A 182 -2.08 6.10 26.44
N GLY A 183 -3.38 6.11 26.18
CA GLY A 183 -4.11 5.05 25.49
C GLY A 183 -3.92 5.07 23.97
N GLY A 184 -4.30 3.97 23.32
CA GLY A 184 -4.41 3.87 21.86
C GLY A 184 -5.83 4.13 21.37
N ILE A 185 -5.97 4.40 20.08
CA ILE A 185 -7.29 4.57 19.44
C ILE A 185 -8.15 3.30 19.58
N SER A 186 -9.46 3.48 19.59
CA SER A 186 -10.45 2.39 19.61
C SER A 186 -10.84 2.01 18.19
N GLU A 187 -11.11 0.72 17.95
CA GLU A 187 -11.71 0.21 16.72
C GLU A 187 -13.26 0.24 16.77
N ASP A 188 -13.88 0.40 17.93
CA ASP A 188 -15.35 0.47 18.07
C ASP A 188 -15.89 1.87 17.67
N VAL A 189 -15.61 2.29 16.43
CA VAL A 189 -15.80 3.66 15.89
C VAL A 189 -16.80 3.74 14.73
N GLY A 190 -17.46 2.64 14.38
CA GLY A 190 -18.48 2.60 13.34
C GLY A 190 -17.93 2.50 11.91
N VAL A 191 -18.81 2.78 10.94
CA VAL A 191 -18.55 2.58 9.51
C VAL A 191 -17.74 3.72 8.88
N ASP A 192 -17.74 4.91 9.46
CA ASP A 192 -16.90 6.04 9.04
C ASP A 192 -15.46 5.95 9.59
N GLY A 193 -15.22 5.10 10.58
CA GLY A 193 -13.90 4.90 11.18
C GLY A 193 -13.45 6.02 12.10
N LEU A 194 -14.36 6.92 12.52
CA LEU A 194 -14.05 8.12 13.29
C LEU A 194 -14.71 8.09 14.67
N PRO A 195 -13.98 8.42 15.74
CA PRO A 195 -14.54 8.38 17.08
C PRO A 195 -15.48 9.57 17.34
N ASN A 196 -16.57 9.30 18.04
CA ASN A 196 -17.62 10.20 18.51
C ASN A 196 -18.51 10.82 17.40
N THR A 197 -18.67 10.16 16.25
CA THR A 197 -19.55 10.61 15.17
C THR A 197 -21.00 10.09 15.31
N HIS A 198 -21.20 9.06 16.13
CA HIS A 198 -22.48 8.40 16.41
C HIS A 198 -23.14 7.79 15.17
N ASP A 199 -22.32 7.30 14.26
CA ASP A 199 -22.74 6.62 13.04
C ASP A 199 -23.13 5.14 13.33
N PHE A 200 -23.36 4.36 12.26
CA PHE A 200 -23.79 2.98 12.41
C PHE A 200 -22.63 2.08 12.83
N GLY A 201 -22.76 1.45 14.01
CA GLY A 201 -21.81 0.45 14.49
C GLY A 201 -20.92 0.94 15.63
N GLU A 202 -20.78 2.27 15.79
CA GLU A 202 -19.99 2.86 16.86
C GLU A 202 -20.49 2.48 18.27
N GLY A 203 -19.56 2.07 19.14
CA GLY A 203 -19.82 1.80 20.55
C GLY A 203 -20.72 0.59 20.81
N ASP A 204 -20.93 -0.26 19.80
CA ASP A 204 -21.82 -1.42 19.85
C ASP A 204 -21.13 -2.70 20.33
N GLY A 205 -19.79 -2.67 20.40
CA GLY A 205 -18.94 -3.75 20.87
C GLY A 205 -18.78 -4.90 19.87
N LYS A 206 -18.99 -4.67 18.57
CA LYS A 206 -18.73 -5.64 17.49
C LYS A 206 -17.81 -5.05 16.44
N LEU A 207 -16.82 -5.85 16.01
CA LEU A 207 -15.94 -5.48 14.91
C LEU A 207 -16.67 -5.51 13.56
N GLN A 208 -16.65 -4.40 12.86
CA GLN A 208 -17.08 -4.25 11.48
C GLN A 208 -15.87 -4.32 10.54
N PRO A 209 -16.05 -4.73 9.26
CA PRO A 209 -14.92 -4.83 8.33
C PRO A 209 -14.12 -3.54 8.13
N GLN A 210 -14.76 -2.38 8.33
CA GLN A 210 -14.17 -1.05 8.21
C GLN A 210 -13.38 -0.61 9.45
N GLU A 211 -13.64 -1.23 10.60
CA GLU A 211 -13.08 -0.91 11.90
C GLU A 211 -11.79 -1.68 12.22
N ASP A 212 -11.52 -2.78 11.52
CA ASP A 212 -10.37 -3.67 11.75
C ASP A 212 -9.08 -3.05 11.19
N PHE A 213 -8.61 -1.99 11.84
CA PHE A 213 -7.47 -1.17 11.40
C PHE A 213 -6.20 -1.99 11.34
N ASN A 214 -5.98 -2.92 12.28
CA ASN A 214 -4.80 -3.76 12.33
C ASN A 214 -4.97 -5.14 11.64
N ARG A 215 -6.19 -5.46 11.18
CA ARG A 215 -6.54 -6.69 10.44
C ARG A 215 -6.33 -7.97 11.23
N ASN A 216 -6.47 -7.92 12.55
CA ASN A 216 -6.35 -9.09 13.42
C ASN A 216 -7.69 -9.84 13.58
N GLY A 217 -8.81 -9.25 13.14
CA GLY A 217 -10.16 -9.82 13.27
C GLY A 217 -10.72 -9.84 14.70
N GLU A 218 -10.11 -9.08 15.61
CA GLU A 218 -10.49 -8.89 17.01
C GLU A 218 -10.82 -7.40 17.23
N LEU A 219 -11.84 -7.09 18.04
CA LEU A 219 -12.17 -5.70 18.35
C LEU A 219 -11.22 -5.15 19.44
N ASP A 220 -10.37 -4.20 19.09
CA ASP A 220 -9.47 -3.52 20.02
C ASP A 220 -10.04 -2.17 20.49
N LEU A 221 -10.50 -2.09 21.75
CA LEU A 221 -10.93 -0.81 22.35
C LEU A 221 -9.76 0.16 22.61
N HIS A 222 -8.54 -0.39 22.64
CA HIS A 222 -7.29 0.35 22.65
C HIS A 222 -6.31 -0.46 21.80
N LEU A 223 -6.03 0.00 20.58
CA LEU A 223 -5.00 -0.59 19.76
C LEU A 223 -3.69 -0.63 20.54
N ARG A 224 -2.93 -1.72 20.40
CA ARG A 224 -1.69 -1.90 21.15
C ARG A 224 -0.47 -1.62 20.30
N ASN A 225 0.35 -0.68 20.78
CA ASN A 225 1.67 -0.43 20.24
C ASN A 225 2.68 -1.51 20.68
N GLU A 226 2.63 -2.69 20.06
CA GLU A 226 3.44 -3.84 20.47
C GLU A 226 4.95 -3.62 20.30
N ILE A 227 5.35 -2.79 19.33
CA ILE A 227 6.76 -2.54 19.02
C ILE A 227 7.32 -1.39 19.88
N GLY A 228 6.46 -0.54 20.43
CA GLY A 228 6.86 0.63 21.19
C GLY A 228 7.47 1.71 20.29
N TRP A 229 6.87 1.93 19.12
CA TRP A 229 7.26 3.02 18.21
C TRP A 229 6.66 4.35 18.63
N TYR A 230 7.24 5.47 18.18
CA TYR A 230 6.48 6.72 18.19
C TYR A 230 5.50 6.77 17.00
N ALA A 231 4.60 7.77 16.98
CA ALA A 231 3.53 7.81 15.99
C ALA A 231 4.06 7.86 14.54
N ILE A 232 3.52 6.98 13.68
CA ILE A 232 3.79 6.92 12.24
C ILE A 232 2.50 6.59 11.47
N SER A 233 2.26 7.27 10.35
CA SER A 233 0.96 7.33 9.65
C SER A 233 0.47 5.97 9.16
N HIS A 234 1.35 5.13 8.63
CA HIS A 234 0.98 3.80 8.13
C HIS A 234 0.63 2.78 9.23
N ARG A 235 0.74 3.13 10.52
CA ARG A 235 0.50 2.25 11.67
C ARG A 235 -0.32 2.95 12.75
N ARG A 236 -1.65 2.86 12.61
CA ARG A 236 -2.61 3.49 13.52
C ARG A 236 -2.45 3.04 14.98
N GLU A 237 -1.92 1.85 15.23
CA GLU A 237 -1.67 1.34 16.58
C GLU A 237 -0.59 2.13 17.35
N THR A 238 0.23 2.91 16.64
CA THR A 238 1.23 3.80 17.24
C THR A 238 0.66 5.14 17.69
N TRP A 239 -0.55 5.50 17.22
CA TRP A 239 -1.14 6.81 17.45
C TRP A 239 -1.70 6.93 18.87
N PRO A 240 -1.52 8.08 19.54
CA PRO A 240 -2.20 8.33 20.81
C PRO A 240 -3.73 8.36 20.58
N GLU A 241 -4.50 8.04 21.61
CA GLU A 241 -5.97 8.18 21.59
C GLU A 241 -6.39 9.60 21.16
N TYR A 242 -5.77 10.63 21.74
CA TYR A 242 -5.91 12.03 21.35
C TYR A 242 -4.56 12.72 21.23
N TRP A 243 -4.38 13.49 20.15
CA TRP A 243 -3.21 14.35 19.98
C TRP A 243 -3.17 15.47 21.03
N PRO A 244 -1.97 15.95 21.42
CA PRO A 244 -1.82 17.01 22.42
C PRO A 244 -2.61 18.29 22.06
N PRO A 245 -3.15 19.02 23.07
CA PRO A 245 -3.79 20.30 22.83
C PRO A 245 -2.91 21.30 22.08
N GLY A 246 -3.47 21.94 21.06
CA GLY A 246 -2.81 22.95 20.20
C GLY A 246 -1.71 22.39 19.32
N SER A 247 -1.77 21.10 18.96
CA SER A 247 -0.82 20.46 18.03
C SER A 247 -1.26 20.49 16.57
N TYR A 248 -2.36 21.18 16.26
CA TYR A 248 -2.90 21.39 14.91
C TYR A 248 -3.79 22.65 14.90
N PRO A 249 -4.02 23.29 13.73
CA PRO A 249 -4.91 24.44 13.61
C PRO A 249 -6.37 24.13 13.97
N GLY A 250 -7.13 25.14 14.43
CA GLY A 250 -8.54 24.95 14.83
C GLY A 250 -8.76 24.19 16.16
N ASP A 251 -7.71 23.79 16.87
CA ASP A 251 -7.86 23.12 18.18
C ASP A 251 -8.38 24.09 19.27
N ASP A 252 -9.59 23.83 19.78
CA ASP A 252 -10.25 24.65 20.81
C ASP A 252 -9.71 24.42 22.24
N ARG A 253 -8.78 23.47 22.41
CA ARG A 253 -8.19 23.07 23.70
C ARG A 253 -7.01 23.99 24.06
N ASP A 254 -6.76 24.21 25.36
CA ASP A 254 -5.66 25.07 25.81
C ASP A 254 -4.30 24.36 25.63
N PRO A 255 -3.37 24.87 24.78
CA PRO A 255 -2.05 24.26 24.58
C PRO A 255 -1.18 24.22 25.84
N ASN A 256 -1.51 25.00 26.88
CA ASN A 256 -0.82 25.00 28.16
C ASN A 256 -1.40 24.01 29.18
N ASP A 257 -2.52 23.33 28.84
CA ASP A 257 -3.13 22.28 29.64
C ASP A 257 -2.96 20.91 28.97
N PRO A 258 -1.78 20.27 29.06
CA PRO A 258 -1.55 18.96 28.46
C PRO A 258 -2.40 17.84 29.09
N GLY A 259 -3.22 18.14 30.10
CA GLY A 259 -4.19 17.21 30.71
C GLY A 259 -5.61 17.29 30.12
N ASP A 260 -5.86 18.17 29.13
CA ASP A 260 -7.15 18.19 28.43
C ASP A 260 -7.27 16.98 27.49
N ASP A 261 -7.91 15.92 27.98
CA ASP A 261 -8.15 14.66 27.26
C ASP A 261 -9.50 14.65 26.52
N ARG A 262 -10.06 15.81 26.15
CA ARG A 262 -11.21 15.85 25.24
C ARG A 262 -10.79 15.45 23.81
N PRO A 263 -11.64 14.73 23.06
CA PRO A 263 -11.42 14.51 21.63
C PRO A 263 -11.47 15.87 20.93
N GLY A 264 -10.39 16.23 20.24
CA GLY A 264 -10.42 17.35 19.29
C GLY A 264 -10.66 16.86 17.86
N VAL A 265 -10.65 17.75 16.88
CA VAL A 265 -11.02 17.43 15.48
C VAL A 265 -10.11 16.41 14.79
N ARG A 266 -8.90 16.19 15.32
CA ARG A 266 -7.96 15.15 14.87
C ARG A 266 -8.06 13.82 15.64
N ALA A 267 -9.05 13.62 16.50
CA ALA A 267 -9.23 12.35 17.20
C ALA A 267 -9.48 11.20 16.19
N GLY A 268 -8.74 10.10 16.32
CA GLY A 268 -8.81 8.97 15.37
C GLY A 268 -8.21 9.24 13.98
N ARG A 269 -7.67 10.44 13.73
CA ARG A 269 -7.07 10.86 12.46
C ARG A 269 -5.57 11.13 12.62
N TRP A 270 -4.87 11.15 11.50
CA TRP A 270 -3.48 11.55 11.50
C TRP A 270 -3.34 13.06 11.80
N ASN A 271 -2.36 13.41 12.63
CA ASN A 271 -1.99 14.81 12.82
C ASN A 271 -0.93 15.19 11.76
N GLY A 272 -1.37 15.27 10.50
CA GLY A 272 -0.56 15.72 9.38
C GLY A 272 -0.36 17.23 9.37
N GLU A 273 0.72 17.66 8.72
CA GLU A 273 1.04 19.06 8.47
C GLU A 273 -0.03 19.75 7.60
N PHE A 274 -0.29 19.17 6.43
CA PHE A 274 -1.26 19.64 5.45
C PHE A 274 -2.67 19.08 5.72
N GLY A 275 -3.17 19.24 6.94
CA GLY A 275 -4.48 18.71 7.28
C GLY A 275 -4.48 17.28 7.82
N ALA A 276 -5.68 16.72 8.03
CA ALA A 276 -5.86 15.33 8.48
C ALA A 276 -5.52 14.32 7.38
N TYR A 277 -5.35 14.83 6.17
CA TYR A 277 -4.89 14.11 5.01
C TYR A 277 -3.44 13.63 5.16
N VAL A 278 -3.24 12.32 5.04
CA VAL A 278 -1.90 11.73 4.96
C VAL A 278 -1.34 11.95 3.55
N ARG A 279 -0.37 12.87 3.42
CA ARG A 279 0.25 13.25 2.14
C ARG A 279 1.35 12.28 1.68
N ALA A 280 2.07 11.65 2.61
CA ALA A 280 3.15 10.69 2.32
C ALA A 280 2.78 9.24 2.66
N ASP A 281 3.39 8.28 1.95
CA ASP A 281 3.18 6.84 2.21
C ASP A 281 3.65 6.44 3.62
N GLN A 282 4.69 7.09 4.14
CA GLN A 282 5.05 7.08 5.56
C GLN A 282 5.35 8.50 6.03
N GLU A 283 4.64 8.92 7.09
CA GLU A 283 4.90 10.15 7.81
C GLU A 283 5.06 9.84 9.29
N SER A 284 6.05 10.42 9.97
CA SER A 284 6.23 10.28 11.41
C SER A 284 6.24 11.64 12.09
N TYR A 285 5.60 11.77 13.25
CA TYR A 285 5.45 13.07 13.93
C TYR A 285 5.77 12.95 15.43
N TYR A 286 6.60 13.86 15.93
CA TYR A 286 6.87 14.02 17.35
C TYR A 286 7.34 15.44 17.66
N VAL A 287 7.34 15.79 18.94
CA VAL A 287 7.89 17.06 19.43
C VAL A 287 8.95 16.81 20.48
N MET A 288 10.00 17.62 20.46
CA MET A 288 11.10 17.62 21.43
C MET A 288 11.42 19.04 21.91
N ASP A 289 12.09 19.16 23.05
CA ASP A 289 12.61 20.43 23.55
C ASP A 289 14.00 20.27 24.19
N ASP A 290 14.68 21.39 24.42
CA ASP A 290 16.01 21.43 25.03
C ASP A 290 15.98 21.84 26.51
N ARG A 291 14.79 21.83 27.14
CA ARG A 291 14.57 22.47 28.44
C ARG A 291 15.25 21.76 29.59
N GLU A 292 15.64 20.50 29.40
CA GLU A 292 16.42 19.74 30.37
C GLU A 292 17.92 20.05 30.32
N ASN A 293 18.42 20.80 29.33
CA ASN A 293 19.81 21.23 29.30
C ASN A 293 20.07 22.28 30.39
N ASP A 294 20.61 21.81 31.53
CA ASP A 294 20.97 22.66 32.67
C ASP A 294 22.46 22.99 32.81
N GLU A 295 23.22 22.89 31.71
CA GLU A 295 24.65 23.22 31.67
C GLU A 295 24.95 24.68 32.02
N PHE A 296 24.13 25.61 31.53
CA PHE A 296 24.37 27.05 31.64
C PHE A 296 23.49 27.74 32.70
N ASP A 297 24.01 28.81 33.30
CA ASP A 297 23.22 29.73 34.15
C ASP A 297 22.43 30.74 33.28
N TYR A 298 21.77 30.24 32.24
CA TYR A 298 20.85 30.98 31.37
C TYR A 298 19.40 30.55 31.67
N TYR A 299 18.48 31.51 31.74
CA TYR A 299 17.10 31.29 32.22
C TYR A 299 16.09 31.87 31.22
N PRO A 300 15.79 31.14 30.13
CA PRO A 300 14.93 31.64 29.05
C PRO A 300 13.46 31.83 29.47
N PHE A 301 12.98 31.14 30.52
CA PHE A 301 11.58 31.16 30.94
C PHE A 301 11.37 31.94 32.25
N TYR A 302 11.49 33.27 32.25
CA TYR A 302 11.33 34.05 33.49
C TYR A 302 9.93 33.92 34.13
N PRO A 303 9.79 33.70 35.47
CA PRO A 303 10.82 33.66 36.51
C PRO A 303 11.31 32.25 36.91
N ASP A 304 11.17 31.25 36.05
CA ASP A 304 11.61 29.87 36.29
C ASP A 304 13.14 29.80 36.46
N THR A 305 13.57 29.33 37.62
CA THR A 305 14.98 29.16 38.00
C THR A 305 15.19 27.82 38.73
N LEU A 306 14.20 26.92 38.65
CA LEU A 306 14.24 25.65 39.35
C LEU A 306 15.37 24.75 38.78
N PRO A 307 15.93 23.84 39.58
CA PRO A 307 16.86 22.83 39.06
C PRO A 307 16.10 21.67 38.39
N TRP A 308 16.81 20.92 37.54
CA TRP A 308 16.34 19.61 37.05
C TRP A 308 15.88 18.70 38.22
N PRO A 309 14.83 17.88 38.07
CA PRO A 309 14.04 17.64 36.84
C PRO A 309 12.88 18.61 36.61
N ASN A 310 12.71 19.64 37.45
CA ASN A 310 11.50 20.50 37.42
C ASN A 310 11.75 21.90 36.84
N GLY A 311 12.99 22.23 36.48
CA GLY A 311 13.34 23.50 35.86
C GLY A 311 13.34 23.42 34.34
N ARG A 312 13.16 24.58 33.69
CA ARG A 312 13.24 24.73 32.24
C ARG A 312 14.40 25.66 31.88
N ARG A 313 15.38 25.15 31.14
CA ARG A 313 16.59 25.87 30.67
C ARG A 313 16.81 25.65 29.17
N GLY A 314 18.02 25.30 28.73
CA GLY A 314 18.43 25.30 27.32
C GLY A 314 18.46 26.70 26.70
N LEU A 315 18.50 26.78 25.36
CA LEU A 315 18.14 27.97 24.59
C LEU A 315 16.68 28.36 24.79
N GLY A 316 15.81 27.40 25.12
CA GLY A 316 14.38 27.60 25.34
C GLY A 316 13.54 27.38 24.08
N VAL A 317 13.96 26.43 23.26
CA VAL A 317 13.38 26.11 21.96
C VAL A 317 12.59 24.80 22.02
N LYS A 318 11.46 24.78 21.31
CA LYS A 318 10.65 23.60 21.04
C LYS A 318 10.84 23.26 19.56
N VAL A 319 10.99 21.98 19.24
CA VAL A 319 11.10 21.53 17.85
C VAL A 319 10.03 20.50 17.57
N GLU A 320 9.18 20.82 16.60
CA GLU A 320 8.29 19.85 16.00
C GLU A 320 9.02 19.18 14.85
N ASN A 321 9.02 17.86 14.81
CA ASN A 321 9.74 17.12 13.79
C ASN A 321 8.80 16.19 13.03
N ARG A 322 8.91 16.28 11.70
CA ARG A 322 8.25 15.39 10.77
C ARG A 322 9.27 14.64 9.93
N GLY A 323 8.93 13.42 9.55
CA GLY A 323 9.73 12.59 8.67
C GLY A 323 8.85 11.99 7.57
N TYR A 324 9.25 12.13 6.31
CA TYR A 324 8.43 11.74 5.15
C TYR A 324 9.16 10.78 4.21
N GLN A 325 8.40 9.82 3.67
CA GLN A 325 8.79 8.96 2.55
C GLN A 325 7.62 8.72 1.59
N TRP A 326 7.92 8.76 0.29
CA TRP A 326 7.01 8.36 -0.78
C TRP A 326 7.60 7.19 -1.56
N ASN A 327 6.73 6.27 -1.98
CA ASN A 327 7.01 5.19 -2.93
C ASN A 327 7.00 5.69 -4.38
N ALA A 328 6.43 6.89 -4.61
CA ALA A 328 6.48 7.57 -5.90
C ALA A 328 7.90 7.53 -6.48
N ARG A 329 8.01 7.19 -7.76
CA ARG A 329 9.30 6.86 -8.38
C ARG A 329 10.30 8.00 -8.36
N LEU A 330 9.83 9.25 -8.35
CA LEU A 330 10.68 10.44 -8.26
C LEU A 330 11.26 10.68 -6.86
N ALA A 331 10.71 10.05 -5.82
CA ALA A 331 11.07 10.25 -4.41
C ALA A 331 11.51 8.96 -3.70
N GLU A 332 11.65 7.84 -4.42
CA GLU A 332 11.91 6.53 -3.80
C GLU A 332 13.31 6.39 -3.17
N ASP A 333 14.22 7.32 -3.50
CA ASP A 333 15.61 7.41 -3.00
C ASP A 333 15.81 8.50 -1.95
N ILE A 334 14.72 9.00 -1.35
CA ILE A 334 14.71 10.21 -0.53
C ILE A 334 14.04 9.93 0.82
N TYR A 335 14.60 10.51 1.89
CA TYR A 335 13.95 10.65 3.19
C TYR A 335 13.98 12.13 3.57
N ILE A 336 12.83 12.71 3.90
CA ILE A 336 12.75 14.13 4.29
C ILE A 336 12.60 14.22 5.80
N SER A 337 13.24 15.20 6.41
CA SER A 337 12.93 15.60 7.77
C SER A 337 12.73 17.11 7.88
N ILE A 338 11.60 17.51 8.45
CA ILE A 338 11.26 18.90 8.72
C ILE A 338 11.41 19.15 10.22
N TYR A 339 12.09 20.22 10.57
CA TYR A 339 12.26 20.69 11.95
C TYR A 339 11.68 22.09 12.07
N ASP A 340 10.46 22.21 12.59
CA ASP A 340 9.84 23.49 12.89
C ASP A 340 10.28 23.94 14.28
N ILE A 341 11.13 24.96 14.32
CA ILE A 341 11.85 25.40 15.51
C ILE A 341 11.15 26.63 16.07
N THR A 342 10.51 26.51 17.22
CA THR A 342 9.83 27.62 17.90
C THR A 342 10.61 28.09 19.14
N ASN A 343 10.96 29.37 19.19
CA ASN A 343 11.48 30.01 20.40
C ASN A 343 10.36 30.36 21.39
N GLN A 344 10.31 29.61 22.50
CA GLN A 344 9.36 29.84 23.59
C GLN A 344 9.95 30.61 24.77
N GLY A 345 11.24 30.96 24.68
CA GLY A 345 12.01 31.67 25.68
C GLY A 345 12.16 33.18 25.39
N LEU A 346 13.31 33.71 25.83
CA LEU A 346 13.75 35.07 25.50
C LEU A 346 14.15 35.16 24.02
N ASP A 347 14.07 36.35 23.44
CA ASP A 347 14.47 36.63 22.05
C ASP A 347 15.92 36.16 21.78
N LEU A 348 16.12 35.45 20.66
CA LEU A 348 17.42 34.94 20.22
C LEU A 348 17.83 35.65 18.91
N PRO A 349 18.62 36.73 18.98
CA PRO A 349 18.91 37.58 17.81
C PRO A 349 19.97 37.01 16.86
N VAL A 350 20.74 36.01 17.29
CA VAL A 350 21.81 35.41 16.49
C VAL A 350 21.80 33.91 16.73
N CYS A 351 21.29 33.16 15.75
CA CYS A 351 21.24 31.71 15.78
C CYS A 351 21.82 31.09 14.50
N ILE A 352 22.23 29.83 14.60
CA ILE A 352 22.64 28.98 13.49
C ILE A 352 21.95 27.63 13.67
N VAL A 353 21.35 27.11 12.61
CA VAL A 353 20.71 25.79 12.58
C VAL A 353 21.52 24.88 11.64
N GLY A 354 21.74 23.63 12.03
CA GLY A 354 22.54 22.74 11.21
C GLY A 354 22.59 21.31 11.72
N MET A 355 23.48 20.54 11.12
CA MET A 355 23.68 19.14 11.49
C MET A 355 25.16 18.76 11.49
N ASN A 356 25.52 17.92 12.46
CA ASN A 356 26.80 17.24 12.49
C ASN A 356 26.61 15.77 12.10
N VAL A 357 27.44 15.25 11.18
CA VAL A 357 27.23 13.95 10.52
C VAL A 357 28.50 13.13 10.58
N ASP A 358 28.38 11.91 11.10
CA ASP A 358 29.42 10.89 11.09
C ASP A 358 29.10 9.83 10.01
N PRO A 359 29.53 10.05 8.75
CA PRO A 359 29.39 9.09 7.68
C PRO A 359 30.23 7.83 7.95
N ASP A 360 29.71 6.68 7.56
CA ASP A 360 30.31 5.38 7.87
C ASP A 360 30.03 4.41 6.70
N LEU A 361 30.36 4.86 5.48
CA LEU A 361 29.85 4.32 4.22
C LEU A 361 30.36 2.88 3.99
N GLY A 362 29.51 1.89 4.23
CA GLY A 362 29.89 0.48 4.11
C GLY A 362 30.85 -0.02 5.21
N GLY A 363 30.94 0.71 6.33
CA GLY A 363 31.62 0.32 7.56
C GLY A 363 32.83 1.18 7.95
N PRO A 364 33.30 1.06 9.20
CA PRO A 364 34.24 2.00 9.77
C PRO A 364 35.64 1.78 9.20
N PHE A 365 36.27 2.88 8.77
CA PHE A 365 37.68 2.97 8.40
C PHE A 365 38.08 2.47 7.00
N THR A 366 37.62 3.10 5.91
CA THR A 366 38.52 3.82 4.95
C THR A 366 37.84 4.19 3.62
N ASN A 367 38.33 5.31 3.05
CA ASN A 367 38.07 5.83 1.70
C ASN A 367 36.83 6.70 1.55
N ASP A 368 36.18 7.05 2.65
CA ASP A 368 35.10 8.03 2.63
C ASP A 368 35.67 9.43 2.37
N ASP A 369 34.90 10.23 1.66
CA ASP A 369 35.09 11.67 1.48
C ASP A 369 33.74 12.34 1.54
N ALA A 370 33.75 13.65 1.79
CA ALA A 370 32.57 14.47 1.67
C ALA A 370 32.91 15.84 1.07
N SER A 371 31.91 16.47 0.49
CA SER A 371 32.00 17.79 -0.10
C SER A 371 30.62 18.47 -0.01
N PHE A 372 30.55 19.68 -0.53
CA PHE A 372 29.32 20.46 -0.64
C PHE A 372 29.22 21.10 -2.02
N ASP A 373 28.02 21.56 -2.35
CA ASP A 373 27.72 22.47 -3.44
C ASP A 373 26.82 23.59 -2.90
N ARG A 374 27.14 24.83 -3.27
CA ARG A 374 26.47 26.05 -2.77
C ARG A 374 25.39 26.57 -3.70
N LEU A 375 25.20 25.95 -4.87
CA LEU A 375 24.17 26.32 -5.81
C LEU A 375 22.93 25.45 -5.61
N ASP A 376 23.14 24.16 -5.35
CA ASP A 376 22.06 23.22 -5.06
C ASP A 376 21.87 22.99 -3.53
N ASP A 377 22.50 23.82 -2.68
CA ASP A 377 22.52 23.76 -1.20
C ASP A 377 22.59 22.35 -0.60
N ILE A 378 23.57 21.57 -1.09
CA ILE A 378 23.73 20.15 -0.76
C ILE A 378 25.11 19.86 -0.20
N THR A 379 25.15 19.05 0.85
CA THR A 379 26.34 18.34 1.32
C THR A 379 26.23 16.88 0.91
N TYR A 380 27.33 16.26 0.47
CA TYR A 380 27.31 14.88 0.01
C TYR A 380 28.61 14.15 0.34
N ALA A 381 28.50 12.85 0.56
CA ALA A 381 29.60 11.95 0.86
C ALA A 381 29.57 10.71 -0.03
N TRP A 382 30.76 10.16 -0.27
CA TRP A 382 30.95 8.98 -1.10
C TRP A 382 32.16 8.17 -0.66
N ASN A 383 32.18 6.90 -1.08
CA ASN A 383 33.36 6.06 -0.95
C ASN A 383 34.23 6.15 -2.22
N LYS A 384 35.51 6.52 -2.09
CA LYS A 384 36.43 6.70 -3.24
C LYS A 384 36.66 5.44 -4.09
N ILE A 385 36.36 4.26 -3.55
CA ILE A 385 36.49 2.98 -4.28
C ILE A 385 35.17 2.64 -4.99
N GLY A 386 34.03 3.15 -4.50
CA GLY A 386 32.70 2.78 -4.97
C GLY A 386 32.31 1.34 -4.59
N LEU A 387 32.97 0.76 -3.57
CA LEU A 387 32.65 -0.56 -3.04
C LEU A 387 32.69 -0.57 -1.52
N THR A 388 31.78 -1.29 -0.90
CA THR A 388 31.86 -1.63 0.52
C THR A 388 33.05 -2.55 0.80
N ASN A 389 33.44 -2.69 2.08
CA ASN A 389 34.44 -3.66 2.54
C ASN A 389 34.15 -5.11 2.08
N ASP A 390 32.89 -5.35 1.79
CA ASP A 390 32.26 -6.63 1.51
C ASP A 390 31.96 -6.83 0.00
N GLY A 391 32.39 -5.87 -0.84
CA GLY A 391 32.39 -5.93 -2.30
C GLY A 391 31.06 -5.56 -2.98
N LEU A 392 30.11 -4.98 -2.25
CA LEU A 392 28.88 -4.43 -2.85
C LEU A 392 29.15 -3.06 -3.47
N PRO A 393 28.53 -2.70 -4.61
CA PRO A 393 28.47 -1.33 -5.07
C PRO A 393 27.92 -0.41 -3.98
N ILE A 394 28.44 0.80 -3.89
CA ILE A 394 27.94 1.83 -2.97
C ILE A 394 27.90 3.16 -3.72
N GLY A 395 26.77 3.85 -3.58
CA GLY A 395 26.50 5.15 -4.19
C GLY A 395 26.95 6.33 -3.33
N TYR A 396 26.34 7.48 -3.62
CA TYR A 396 26.46 8.74 -2.89
C TYR A 396 25.29 8.86 -1.92
N PHE A 397 25.51 9.57 -0.81
CA PHE A 397 24.43 10.10 0.00
C PHE A 397 24.70 11.56 0.35
N GLY A 398 23.68 12.31 0.74
CA GLY A 398 23.83 13.71 1.10
C GLY A 398 22.65 14.29 1.83
N PHE A 399 22.89 15.41 2.51
CA PHE A 399 21.85 16.25 3.10
C PHE A 399 21.77 17.56 2.32
N ALA A 400 20.57 17.91 1.89
CA ALA A 400 20.31 19.15 1.18
C ALA A 400 19.22 19.96 1.86
N PHE A 401 19.38 21.28 1.88
CA PHE A 401 18.33 22.21 2.31
C PHE A 401 17.25 22.25 1.25
N LEU A 402 16.05 21.75 1.57
CA LEU A 402 14.84 22.10 0.83
C LEU A 402 14.35 23.46 1.29
N GLU A 403 14.41 23.69 2.61
CA GLU A 403 14.20 24.98 3.23
C GLU A 403 15.21 25.18 4.37
N SER A 404 15.82 26.36 4.44
CA SER A 404 16.61 26.77 5.60
C SER A 404 15.94 27.96 6.31
N PRO A 405 16.15 28.14 7.62
CA PRO A 405 15.63 29.29 8.35
C PRO A 405 15.93 30.62 7.64
N GLY A 406 14.96 31.53 7.64
CA GLY A 406 15.00 32.73 6.81
C GLY A 406 15.27 34.05 7.55
N LEU A 407 15.29 35.13 6.77
CA LEU A 407 15.43 36.52 7.22
C LEU A 407 14.35 37.43 6.62
N ALA A 408 13.08 37.20 7.00
CA ALA A 408 11.88 37.88 6.50
C ALA A 408 11.81 39.43 6.57
N GLU A 409 12.81 40.14 7.10
CA GLU A 409 12.73 41.62 7.24
C GLU A 409 14.07 42.35 7.00
N ASP A 410 15.02 41.75 6.26
CA ASP A 410 16.35 42.33 6.05
C ASP A 410 16.50 43.19 4.76
N GLY A 411 15.50 43.14 3.88
CA GLY A 411 15.40 43.86 2.61
C GLY A 411 16.24 43.27 1.48
N ILE A 412 16.64 42.01 1.58
CA ILE A 412 17.48 41.29 0.62
C ILE A 412 16.78 39.99 0.23
N ASP A 413 16.71 39.71 -1.07
CA ASP A 413 16.37 38.39 -1.61
C ASP A 413 17.55 37.43 -1.32
N ASN A 414 17.47 36.63 -0.25
CA ASN A 414 18.59 35.84 0.26
C ASN A 414 18.85 34.58 -0.60
N ASP A 415 17.80 33.92 -1.08
CA ASP A 415 17.83 32.68 -1.85
C ASP A 415 17.67 32.87 -3.37
N GLN A 416 17.40 34.10 -3.83
CA GLN A 416 17.35 34.50 -5.24
C GLN A 416 16.19 33.91 -6.04
N ASP A 417 15.08 33.63 -5.37
CA ASP A 417 13.84 33.14 -5.96
C ASP A 417 13.07 34.28 -6.69
N GLY A 418 13.35 35.54 -6.31
CA GLY A 418 12.78 36.77 -6.89
C GLY A 418 11.85 37.53 -5.94
N MET A 419 11.61 37.01 -4.74
CA MET A 419 10.87 37.62 -3.66
C MET A 419 11.82 38.22 -2.61
N VAL A 420 11.29 39.02 -1.69
CA VAL A 420 12.08 39.75 -0.68
C VAL A 420 11.21 39.91 0.55
N ASP A 421 11.76 39.66 1.75
CA ASP A 421 11.06 39.89 3.02
C ASP A 421 9.74 39.09 3.12
N GLU A 422 9.79 37.79 2.84
CA GLU A 422 8.65 36.86 2.92
C GLU A 422 8.72 35.93 4.13
N SER A 423 7.56 35.50 4.62
CA SER A 423 7.43 34.74 5.85
C SER A 423 6.18 33.89 5.91
N GLN A 424 6.37 32.61 6.22
CA GLN A 424 5.31 31.66 6.63
C GLN A 424 4.62 31.97 7.98
N ASN A 425 4.79 33.17 8.57
CA ASN A 425 4.36 33.47 9.94
C ASN A 425 3.68 34.84 10.15
N ASP A 426 3.39 35.61 9.10
CA ASP A 426 2.97 37.01 9.22
C ASP A 426 1.49 37.31 8.87
N GLY A 427 0.77 36.31 8.39
CA GLY A 427 -0.64 36.36 7.98
C GLY A 427 -0.86 36.87 6.56
N ILE A 428 0.15 36.81 5.69
CA ILE A 428 0.12 37.34 4.32
C ILE A 428 0.56 36.25 3.37
N ASP A 429 -0.27 35.95 2.38
CA ASP A 429 0.11 35.23 1.15
C ASP A 429 1.00 36.14 0.29
N ASN A 430 2.32 35.91 0.36
CA ASN A 430 3.39 36.73 -0.20
C ASN A 430 3.49 36.59 -1.73
N ASP A 431 3.32 35.38 -2.25
CA ASP A 431 3.51 35.04 -3.66
C ASP A 431 2.20 35.15 -4.49
N GLY A 432 1.04 35.12 -3.82
CA GLY A 432 -0.29 35.32 -4.36
C GLY A 432 -0.90 34.09 -5.02
N ASP A 433 -0.48 32.87 -4.65
CA ASP A 433 -0.93 31.62 -5.25
C ASP A 433 -2.16 31.00 -4.54
N TRP A 434 -2.46 31.38 -3.29
CA TRP A 434 -3.66 30.98 -2.57
C TRP A 434 -4.94 31.39 -3.32
N THR A 435 -5.82 30.41 -3.55
CA THR A 435 -7.04 30.59 -4.34
C THR A 435 -8.29 30.24 -3.53
N ALA A 436 -9.16 31.23 -3.32
CA ALA A 436 -10.47 31.05 -2.71
C ALA A 436 -11.42 30.14 -3.51
N TRP A 437 -12.49 29.66 -2.88
CA TRP A 437 -13.56 28.89 -3.53
C TRP A 437 -14.26 29.65 -4.67
N GLU A 438 -14.83 28.92 -5.63
CA GLU A 438 -15.51 29.48 -6.80
C GLU A 438 -17.05 29.54 -6.66
N ASP A 439 -17.62 30.75 -6.62
CA ASP A 439 -19.07 30.99 -6.70
C ASP A 439 -19.59 30.94 -8.15
N LEU A 440 -19.84 29.73 -8.64
CA LEU A 440 -20.25 29.48 -10.02
C LEU A 440 -21.62 30.10 -10.34
N ASN A 441 -22.50 30.23 -9.34
CA ASN A 441 -23.86 30.71 -9.53
C ASN A 441 -24.12 32.16 -9.07
N GLY A 442 -23.15 32.79 -8.42
CA GLY A 442 -23.13 34.19 -8.04
C GLY A 442 -24.01 34.53 -6.83
N ASN A 443 -24.27 33.57 -5.94
CA ASN A 443 -25.16 33.76 -4.78
C ASN A 443 -24.40 34.10 -3.48
N GLY A 444 -23.06 33.99 -3.47
CA GLY A 444 -22.20 34.22 -2.32
C GLY A 444 -22.29 33.16 -1.22
N ILE A 445 -22.66 31.93 -1.56
CA ILE A 445 -22.75 30.76 -0.68
C ILE A 445 -22.13 29.58 -1.43
N HIS A 446 -21.20 28.85 -0.81
CA HIS A 446 -20.69 27.60 -1.38
C HIS A 446 -21.81 26.57 -1.43
N ASP A 447 -22.13 26.12 -2.65
CA ASP A 447 -23.16 25.14 -2.92
C ASP A 447 -22.56 23.75 -3.25
N THR A 448 -23.11 22.72 -2.61
CA THR A 448 -22.83 21.32 -2.91
C THR A 448 -24.12 20.52 -2.97
N GLU A 449 -24.25 19.68 -3.98
CA GLU A 449 -25.32 18.68 -4.08
C GLU A 449 -25.02 17.45 -3.20
N ASP A 450 -23.76 17.25 -2.79
CA ASP A 450 -23.31 16.11 -1.98
C ASP A 450 -23.68 16.32 -0.51
N ALA A 451 -24.85 15.82 -0.11
CA ALA A 451 -25.42 16.09 1.21
C ALA A 451 -24.82 15.20 2.30
N ASN A 452 -24.15 14.11 1.92
CA ASN A 452 -23.51 13.18 2.85
C ASN A 452 -21.99 13.07 2.66
N TYR A 453 -21.42 13.87 1.75
CA TYR A 453 -19.98 14.01 1.51
C TYR A 453 -19.31 12.71 1.05
N ASN A 454 -20.06 11.83 0.38
CA ASN A 454 -19.53 10.55 -0.10
C ASN A 454 -18.99 10.62 -1.54
N GLY A 455 -19.11 11.77 -2.20
CA GLY A 455 -18.67 12.02 -3.58
C GLY A 455 -19.48 11.27 -4.65
N ILE A 456 -20.64 10.72 -4.29
CA ILE A 456 -21.52 9.92 -5.15
C ILE A 456 -22.87 10.60 -5.23
N LEU A 457 -23.36 10.80 -6.45
CA LEU A 457 -24.71 11.32 -6.65
C LEU A 457 -25.79 10.36 -6.13
N ASP A 458 -26.33 10.64 -4.94
CA ASP A 458 -27.38 9.85 -4.31
C ASP A 458 -28.79 10.28 -4.72
N PRO A 459 -29.81 9.40 -4.58
CA PRO A 459 -31.19 9.74 -4.89
C PRO A 459 -31.72 10.94 -4.09
N GLY A 460 -31.85 12.09 -4.76
CA GLY A 460 -32.35 13.33 -4.18
C GLY A 460 -31.32 14.47 -4.16
N GLU A 461 -30.07 14.18 -4.49
CA GLU A 461 -28.96 15.14 -4.58
C GLU A 461 -28.89 15.84 -5.94
N ASP A 462 -29.35 15.20 -7.02
CA ASP A 462 -29.46 15.80 -8.36
C ASP A 462 -30.55 16.89 -8.39
N LEU A 463 -30.24 18.08 -7.86
CA LEU A 463 -31.20 19.18 -7.67
C LEU A 463 -31.61 19.78 -9.02
N ASN A 464 -30.71 19.75 -10.01
CA ASN A 464 -30.93 20.36 -11.32
C ASN A 464 -31.31 19.34 -12.43
N GLY A 465 -31.18 18.04 -12.19
CA GLY A 465 -31.58 16.97 -13.09
C GLY A 465 -30.59 16.66 -14.23
N ASN A 466 -29.32 17.05 -14.08
CA ASN A 466 -28.27 16.82 -15.08
C ASN A 466 -27.61 15.43 -14.95
N GLY A 467 -27.86 14.71 -13.86
CA GLY A 467 -27.26 13.42 -13.58
C GLY A 467 -25.77 13.47 -13.21
N LEU A 468 -25.27 14.62 -12.79
CA LEU A 468 -23.94 14.84 -12.24
C LEU A 468 -24.07 15.31 -10.79
N LEU A 469 -23.02 15.10 -10.00
CA LEU A 469 -22.92 15.68 -8.66
C LEU A 469 -22.27 17.05 -8.81
N ASP A 470 -23.05 18.13 -8.67
CA ASP A 470 -22.53 19.49 -8.77
C ASP A 470 -21.99 19.96 -7.41
N ILE A 471 -20.69 20.26 -7.38
CA ILE A 471 -19.98 20.79 -6.21
C ILE A 471 -19.17 21.99 -6.68
N GLU A 472 -19.34 23.13 -6.02
CA GLU A 472 -18.48 24.29 -6.27
C GLU A 472 -17.04 24.01 -5.79
N PRO A 473 -16.00 24.29 -6.61
CA PRO A 473 -14.61 24.07 -6.20
C PRO A 473 -14.26 24.88 -4.95
N LEU A 474 -13.72 24.22 -3.92
CA LEU A 474 -13.15 24.89 -2.75
C LEU A 474 -11.77 25.50 -3.03
N ASN A 475 -11.04 24.95 -4.01
CA ASN A 475 -9.63 25.28 -4.24
C ASN A 475 -8.82 25.14 -2.95
N ASP A 476 -8.18 26.19 -2.46
CA ASP A 476 -7.37 26.16 -1.24
C ASP A 476 -8.18 26.47 0.04
N ASP A 477 -9.43 26.93 -0.10
CA ASP A 477 -10.33 27.32 1.01
C ASP A 477 -11.02 26.11 1.66
N VAL A 478 -10.19 25.18 2.16
CA VAL A 478 -10.58 23.89 2.76
C VAL A 478 -10.59 23.91 4.30
N GLY A 479 -10.27 25.04 4.92
CA GLY A 479 -10.25 25.23 6.35
C GLY A 479 -9.07 24.59 7.11
N HIS A 480 -9.10 24.74 8.44
CA HIS A 480 -8.09 24.32 9.41
C HIS A 480 -7.83 22.80 9.43
N ASP A 481 -8.82 21.97 9.07
CA ASP A 481 -8.61 20.53 9.01
C ASP A 481 -7.91 20.05 7.73
N GLY A 482 -7.78 20.94 6.74
CA GLY A 482 -7.12 20.73 5.44
C GLY A 482 -7.81 19.72 4.54
N LEU A 483 -9.09 19.41 4.77
CA LEU A 483 -9.87 18.44 4.00
C LEU A 483 -11.01 19.13 3.23
N GLY A 484 -11.00 19.02 1.90
CA GLY A 484 -12.20 19.26 1.07
C GLY A 484 -12.94 18.01 0.60
N PRO A 485 -14.12 18.14 -0.07
CA PRO A 485 -14.94 17.05 -0.63
C PRO A 485 -14.24 16.10 -1.61
N GLN A 486 -13.05 16.46 -2.07
CA GLN A 486 -12.18 15.64 -2.91
C GLN A 486 -11.41 14.57 -2.14
N HIS A 487 -11.37 14.63 -0.80
CA HIS A 487 -10.65 13.70 0.06
C HIS A 487 -11.57 12.61 0.64
N ASN A 488 -11.09 11.35 0.68
CA ASN A 488 -11.89 10.19 1.10
C ASN A 488 -12.35 10.18 2.57
N GLU A 489 -11.75 11.00 3.45
CA GLU A 489 -12.07 11.06 4.89
C GLU A 489 -12.67 12.42 5.31
N TYR A 490 -13.15 13.21 4.33
CA TYR A 490 -13.75 14.52 4.57
C TYR A 490 -15.05 14.39 5.38
N PRO A 491 -15.14 15.01 6.59
CA PRO A 491 -16.32 14.90 7.46
C PRO A 491 -17.45 15.88 7.13
N GLY A 492 -17.25 16.75 6.14
CA GLY A 492 -18.06 17.95 5.94
C GLY A 492 -17.38 19.20 6.52
N PRO A 493 -18.01 20.38 6.35
CA PRO A 493 -17.35 21.65 6.61
C PRO A 493 -16.88 21.86 8.05
N ASP A 494 -15.76 22.57 8.17
CA ASP A 494 -15.16 22.89 9.45
C ASP A 494 -16.14 23.55 10.45
N PRO A 495 -16.32 23.00 11.66
CA PRO A 495 -17.30 23.50 12.63
C PRO A 495 -17.08 24.94 13.13
N ASP A 496 -15.87 25.47 13.01
CA ASP A 496 -15.51 26.85 13.37
C ASP A 496 -15.73 27.85 12.23
N GLY A 497 -16.00 27.36 11.01
CA GLY A 497 -16.32 28.15 9.83
C GLY A 497 -15.11 28.70 9.08
N SER A 498 -13.94 28.07 9.19
CA SER A 498 -12.78 28.35 8.33
C SER A 498 -13.04 27.97 6.88
N GLU A 499 -13.69 26.83 6.61
CA GLU A 499 -13.93 26.38 5.23
C GLU A 499 -14.95 27.24 4.45
N ALA A 500 -14.64 27.49 3.17
CA ALA A 500 -15.42 28.23 2.19
C ALA A 500 -15.76 29.68 2.61
N ASN A 501 -14.87 30.33 3.35
CA ASN A 501 -15.13 31.66 3.91
C ASN A 501 -14.55 32.81 3.07
N GLY A 502 -13.74 32.50 2.05
CA GLY A 502 -13.11 33.41 1.11
C GLY A 502 -11.89 34.16 1.66
N ILE A 503 -11.31 33.72 2.76
CA ILE A 503 -10.06 34.25 3.33
C ILE A 503 -9.09 33.09 3.64
N PRO A 504 -7.78 33.28 3.50
CA PRO A 504 -6.81 32.25 3.85
C PRO A 504 -6.80 32.01 5.37
N ASP A 505 -6.91 30.74 5.77
CA ASP A 505 -6.86 30.28 7.15
C ASP A 505 -5.70 29.28 7.37
N VAL A 506 -5.09 29.35 8.55
CA VAL A 506 -3.88 28.57 8.88
C VAL A 506 -4.16 27.06 8.81
N GLY A 507 -3.43 26.33 7.96
CA GLY A 507 -3.63 24.89 7.73
C GLY A 507 -4.24 24.57 6.35
N GLU A 508 -4.64 25.59 5.60
CA GLU A 508 -5.02 25.49 4.19
C GLU A 508 -3.79 25.36 3.27
N PRO A 509 -3.91 24.70 2.10
CA PRO A 509 -2.85 24.67 1.08
C PRO A 509 -2.39 26.07 0.69
N ASN A 510 -1.11 26.22 0.32
CA ASN A 510 -0.52 27.48 -0.13
C ASN A 510 -0.78 28.66 0.85
N PHE A 511 -0.66 28.43 2.17
CA PHE A 511 -0.69 29.51 3.14
C PHE A 511 0.15 29.21 4.38
N GLU A 512 1.06 30.12 4.76
CA GLU A 512 1.86 30.05 5.99
C GLU A 512 2.72 28.77 6.05
N PHE A 513 2.72 28.02 7.16
CA PHE A 513 3.53 26.81 7.32
C PHE A 513 3.14 25.67 6.35
N THR A 514 2.03 25.81 5.61
CA THR A 514 1.61 24.90 4.55
C THR A 514 1.95 25.41 3.14
N ASP A 515 2.60 26.57 3.02
CA ASP A 515 3.22 27.12 1.80
C ASP A 515 4.75 27.03 1.93
N ASN A 516 5.35 26.06 1.26
CA ASN A 516 6.77 25.75 1.41
C ASN A 516 7.72 26.73 0.72
N ASP A 517 7.28 27.50 -0.27
CA ASP A 517 8.11 28.47 -0.98
C ASP A 517 7.97 29.91 -0.47
N GLU A 518 7.28 30.11 0.65
CA GLU A 518 7.08 31.41 1.31
C GLU A 518 8.12 31.75 2.41
N SER A 519 9.41 31.55 2.16
CA SER A 519 10.46 31.89 3.15
C SER A 519 11.72 32.44 2.51
N ASP A 520 12.18 33.61 2.97
CA ASP A 520 13.43 34.25 2.52
C ASP A 520 14.68 33.52 3.06
N GLN A 521 15.11 32.43 2.43
CA GLN A 521 16.06 31.48 3.02
C GLN A 521 17.51 31.97 3.00
N VAL A 522 18.25 31.77 4.10
CA VAL A 522 19.69 32.15 4.15
C VAL A 522 20.64 31.15 3.47
N GLY A 523 20.20 29.91 3.25
CA GLY A 523 20.94 28.84 2.57
C GLY A 523 22.14 28.26 3.33
N LEU A 524 22.94 27.44 2.63
CA LEU A 524 24.13 26.77 3.16
C LEU A 524 25.32 27.74 3.25
N THR A 525 25.66 28.17 4.46
CA THR A 525 26.75 29.15 4.66
C THR A 525 27.99 28.60 5.37
N SER A 526 27.94 27.37 5.90
CA SER A 526 29.10 26.71 6.48
C SER A 526 29.16 25.22 6.15
N PHE A 527 30.38 24.71 5.96
CA PHE A 527 30.70 23.29 5.84
C PHE A 527 32.10 23.02 6.39
N TYR A 528 32.23 22.06 7.29
CA TYR A 528 33.49 21.72 7.94
C TYR A 528 33.72 20.21 7.99
N LEU A 529 34.68 19.70 7.21
CA LEU A 529 35.06 18.28 7.21
C LEU A 529 36.35 18.03 8.01
N LYS A 530 36.29 17.08 8.95
CA LYS A 530 37.36 16.75 9.91
C LYS A 530 37.51 15.24 10.16
N ASP A 531 38.54 14.88 10.94
CA ASP A 531 38.59 13.54 11.55
C ASP A 531 37.57 13.50 12.69
N THR A 532 36.88 12.38 12.88
CA THR A 532 35.88 12.20 13.93
C THR A 532 36.46 12.44 15.35
N ASP A 533 35.81 13.31 16.13
CA ASP A 533 36.24 13.69 17.48
C ASP A 533 35.10 14.24 18.38
N LEU A 534 35.41 14.48 19.66
CA LEU A 534 34.47 14.98 20.68
C LEU A 534 34.40 16.52 20.75
N GLN A 535 34.70 17.26 19.67
CA GLN A 535 34.78 18.72 19.72
C GLN A 535 33.42 19.42 19.90
N GLN A 536 32.31 18.79 19.54
CA GLN A 536 30.98 19.44 19.61
C GLN A 536 30.58 19.83 21.04
N ALA A 537 31.01 19.04 22.05
CA ALA A 537 30.77 19.33 23.47
C ALA A 537 31.57 20.54 24.04
N ASP A 538 32.21 21.35 23.18
CA ASP A 538 32.86 22.61 23.54
C ASP A 538 32.24 23.71 22.67
N ASP A 539 31.07 24.20 23.08
CA ASP A 539 30.18 25.10 22.34
C ASP A 539 30.93 26.31 21.75
N GLU A 540 31.77 26.96 22.54
CA GLU A 540 32.56 28.12 22.10
C GLU A 540 33.53 27.78 20.98
N ARG A 541 34.14 26.59 21.02
CA ARG A 541 35.04 26.15 19.96
C ARG A 541 34.26 25.75 18.72
N PHE A 542 33.16 25.02 18.89
CA PHE A 542 32.30 24.56 17.80
C PHE A 542 31.74 25.76 17.02
N TRP A 543 31.16 26.73 17.73
CA TRP A 543 30.67 28.00 17.17
C TRP A 543 31.72 28.71 16.33
N ASN A 544 32.89 28.99 16.91
CA ASN A 544 33.91 29.84 16.27
C ASN A 544 34.74 29.13 15.18
N THR A 545 34.68 27.79 15.08
CA THR A 545 35.57 27.02 14.20
C THR A 545 34.85 26.27 13.09
N GLU A 546 33.67 25.71 13.37
CA GLU A 546 33.01 24.74 12.48
C GLU A 546 31.76 25.33 11.83
N ILE A 547 30.92 26.02 12.60
CA ILE A 547 29.59 26.46 12.14
C ILE A 547 29.48 27.96 11.84
N PHE A 548 30.51 28.77 12.16
CA PHE A 548 30.48 30.20 11.87
C PHE A 548 30.24 30.45 10.37
N PRO A 549 29.26 31.30 9.96
CA PRO A 549 28.98 31.56 8.56
C PRO A 549 30.21 31.99 7.74
N ASP A 550 30.27 31.61 6.46
CA ASP A 550 31.43 31.69 5.57
C ASP A 550 32.59 30.70 5.88
N THR A 551 32.40 29.77 6.81
CA THR A 551 33.37 28.71 7.08
C THR A 551 33.17 27.54 6.13
N PHE A 552 33.96 27.50 5.05
CA PHE A 552 34.03 26.35 4.14
C PHE A 552 35.41 25.71 4.20
N PHE A 553 35.50 24.56 4.86
CA PHE A 553 36.76 23.88 5.11
C PHE A 553 36.70 22.39 4.79
N VAL A 554 37.56 21.98 3.85
CA VAL A 554 37.83 20.58 3.51
C VAL A 554 39.27 20.29 3.87
N ARG A 555 39.50 19.37 4.81
CA ARG A 555 40.85 18.96 5.19
C ARG A 555 41.44 17.98 4.18
N ASP A 556 42.68 18.21 3.76
CA ASP A 556 43.37 17.24 2.90
C ASP A 556 43.94 16.06 3.70
N ASN A 557 43.90 14.86 3.10
CA ASN A 557 44.57 13.63 3.56
C ASN A 557 44.09 13.06 4.92
N TYR A 558 42.80 12.73 5.04
CA TYR A 558 42.25 11.95 6.15
C TYR A 558 42.98 10.60 6.29
N GLN A 559 43.29 10.21 7.54
CA GLN A 559 43.94 8.93 7.85
C GLN A 559 43.06 8.01 8.70
N ARG A 560 41.83 8.44 9.00
CA ARG A 560 40.86 7.82 9.90
C ARG A 560 39.45 8.11 9.41
N ASP A 561 38.49 7.77 10.27
CA ASP A 561 37.08 8.15 10.22
C ASP A 561 36.88 9.65 10.02
N ILE A 562 35.86 10.03 9.25
CA ILE A 562 35.56 11.43 8.93
C ILE A 562 34.22 11.85 9.52
N THR A 563 34.10 13.12 9.90
CA THR A 563 32.84 13.75 10.30
C THR A 563 32.74 15.09 9.61
N PHE A 564 31.56 15.46 9.12
CA PHE A 564 31.31 16.80 8.61
C PHE A 564 30.18 17.50 9.36
N THR A 565 30.30 18.81 9.48
CA THR A 565 29.26 19.68 10.02
C THR A 565 28.88 20.69 8.97
N TYR A 566 27.60 21.06 8.92
CA TYR A 566 27.11 22.14 8.08
C TYR A 566 26.04 22.93 8.81
N GLY A 567 25.82 24.17 8.40
CA GLY A 567 24.85 25.05 9.03
C GLY A 567 24.38 26.20 8.15
N SER A 568 23.24 26.76 8.55
CA SER A 568 22.62 27.95 7.99
C SER A 568 23.49 29.20 8.21
N GLY A 569 23.11 30.30 7.56
CA GLY A 569 23.52 31.65 7.94
C GLY A 569 23.02 32.05 9.33
N PHE A 570 23.34 33.27 9.73
CA PHE A 570 22.77 33.85 10.95
C PHE A 570 21.29 34.13 10.74
N VAL A 571 20.46 33.60 11.64
CA VAL A 571 19.02 33.83 11.69
C VAL A 571 18.57 34.34 13.06
N GLN A 572 17.35 34.85 13.15
CA GLN A 572 16.81 35.46 14.36
C GLN A 572 15.47 34.84 14.77
N PHE A 573 15.33 34.45 16.04
CA PHE A 573 14.07 33.99 16.61
C PHE A 573 13.52 35.04 17.57
N VAL A 574 12.96 36.12 17.02
CA VAL A 574 12.60 37.36 17.75
C VAL A 574 11.26 37.91 17.28
N GLY A 575 10.56 38.65 18.14
CA GLY A 575 9.33 39.34 17.71
C GLY A 575 8.23 38.40 17.24
N THR A 576 7.74 38.60 16.02
CA THR A 576 6.76 37.75 15.32
C THR A 576 7.43 36.54 14.66
N GLU A 577 8.66 36.69 14.17
CA GLU A 577 9.52 35.64 13.60
C GLU A 577 10.16 34.75 14.67
N ARG A 578 9.33 34.10 15.48
CA ARG A 578 9.77 33.18 16.55
C ARG A 578 9.77 31.71 16.14
N THR A 579 9.23 31.39 14.98
CA THR A 579 9.24 30.05 14.39
C THR A 579 9.99 30.11 13.08
N HIS A 580 10.89 29.15 12.85
CA HIS A 580 11.56 28.98 11.57
C HIS A 580 11.56 27.50 11.22
N ARG A 581 11.38 27.20 9.94
CA ARG A 581 11.47 25.86 9.41
C ARG A 581 12.88 25.53 8.96
N TYR A 582 13.25 24.27 9.14
CA TYR A 582 14.47 23.68 8.65
C TYR A 582 14.10 22.33 8.00
N ALA A 583 13.88 22.34 6.70
CA ALA A 583 13.48 21.17 5.92
C ALA A 583 14.69 20.61 5.16
N ILE A 584 15.04 19.36 5.46
CA ILE A 584 16.19 18.69 4.84
C ILE A 584 15.78 17.43 4.11
N ALA A 585 16.36 17.23 2.93
CA ALA A 585 16.32 15.97 2.21
C ALA A 585 17.60 15.17 2.47
N LEU A 586 17.46 13.97 3.02
CA LEU A 586 18.47 12.92 2.95
C LEU A 586 18.30 12.17 1.62
N LEU A 587 19.26 12.37 0.73
CA LEU A 587 19.20 11.92 -0.66
C LEU A 587 20.24 10.83 -0.92
N PHE A 588 19.90 9.88 -1.78
CA PHE A 588 20.83 8.88 -2.30
C PHE A 588 20.91 8.95 -3.82
N GLY A 589 22.01 8.47 -4.39
CA GLY A 589 22.19 8.37 -5.82
C GLY A 589 23.26 7.36 -6.20
N ASN A 590 23.12 6.72 -7.36
CA ASN A 590 24.11 5.75 -7.84
C ASN A 590 25.46 6.40 -8.15
N ASP A 591 25.43 7.66 -8.56
CA ASP A 591 26.59 8.52 -8.78
C ASP A 591 26.30 9.97 -8.40
N GLN A 592 27.26 10.86 -8.67
CA GLN A 592 27.14 12.27 -8.35
C GLN A 592 26.04 12.95 -9.16
N ASP A 593 25.93 12.68 -10.47
CA ASP A 593 24.92 13.34 -11.31
C ASP A 593 23.50 12.89 -10.91
N ASP A 594 23.36 11.66 -10.42
CA ASP A 594 22.12 11.08 -9.90
C ASP A 594 21.63 11.81 -8.64
N ILE A 595 22.48 11.98 -7.62
CA ILE A 595 22.08 12.65 -6.38
C ILE A 595 21.74 14.14 -6.59
N PHE A 596 22.42 14.84 -7.50
CA PHE A 596 22.07 16.20 -7.88
C PHE A 596 20.74 16.29 -8.62
N ARG A 597 20.40 15.27 -9.41
CA ARG A 597 19.08 15.18 -10.05
C ARG A 597 18.00 14.98 -9.01
N ASN A 598 18.20 14.03 -8.10
CA ASN A 598 17.28 13.75 -7.01
C ASN A 598 17.04 15.00 -6.14
N LYS A 599 18.09 15.78 -5.84
CA LYS A 599 17.95 17.08 -5.17
C LYS A 599 17.03 18.03 -5.96
N ARG A 600 17.33 18.30 -7.22
CA ARG A 600 16.56 19.28 -8.02
C ARG A 600 15.12 18.85 -8.23
N THR A 601 14.89 17.56 -8.45
CA THR A 601 13.55 16.98 -8.53
C THR A 601 12.80 17.17 -7.22
N MET A 602 13.45 16.90 -6.09
CA MET A 602 12.83 17.07 -4.78
C MET A 602 12.57 18.54 -4.41
N GLN A 603 13.42 19.47 -4.85
CA GLN A 603 13.18 20.90 -4.66
C GLN A 603 11.86 21.30 -5.33
N VAL A 604 11.67 20.96 -6.60
CA VAL A 604 10.41 21.28 -7.31
C VAL A 604 9.19 20.65 -6.64
N ILE A 605 9.32 19.44 -6.08
CA ILE A 605 8.23 18.81 -5.34
C ILE A 605 7.95 19.53 -4.01
N TYR A 606 9.01 20.02 -3.34
CA TYR A 606 8.92 20.75 -2.08
C TYR A 606 8.24 22.11 -2.28
N ASP A 607 8.70 22.89 -3.26
CA ASP A 607 8.16 24.20 -3.70
C ASP A 607 6.76 24.09 -4.35
N GLN A 608 6.15 22.90 -4.30
CA GLN A 608 4.77 22.66 -4.73
C GLN A 608 3.98 22.06 -3.59
N ASP A 609 4.41 22.27 -2.34
CA ASP A 609 3.84 21.72 -1.12
C ASP A 609 3.76 20.21 -1.04
N TYR A 610 4.51 19.46 -1.85
CA TYR A 610 4.25 18.02 -2.06
C TYR A 610 2.86 17.72 -2.67
N ASN A 611 2.23 18.71 -3.32
CA ASN A 611 0.93 18.63 -3.98
C ASN A 611 1.07 18.05 -5.40
N PHE A 612 1.50 16.78 -5.47
CA PHE A 612 1.52 16.00 -6.71
C PHE A 612 0.46 14.90 -6.68
N SER A 613 0.22 14.26 -7.82
CA SER A 613 -0.85 13.26 -7.96
C SER A 613 -0.75 12.15 -6.92
N LYS A 614 -1.91 11.78 -6.38
CA LYS A 614 -2.07 10.71 -5.39
C LYS A 614 -2.32 9.39 -6.12
N PRO A 615 -1.56 8.33 -5.83
CA PRO A 615 -1.80 7.05 -6.45
C PRO A 615 -3.17 6.48 -6.06
N PRO A 616 -3.76 5.62 -6.93
CA PRO A 616 -4.99 4.92 -6.61
C PRO A 616 -4.89 4.09 -5.33
N LEU A 617 -6.04 3.82 -4.71
CA LEU A 617 -6.12 2.99 -3.50
C LEU A 617 -5.52 1.59 -3.77
N GLN A 618 -4.86 1.02 -2.77
CA GLN A 618 -4.37 -0.36 -2.83
C GLN A 618 -5.55 -1.35 -2.84
N PRO A 619 -5.64 -2.26 -3.82
CA PRO A 619 -6.64 -3.32 -3.80
C PRO A 619 -6.34 -4.36 -2.71
N LEU A 620 -7.35 -5.08 -2.23
CA LEU A 620 -7.18 -6.14 -1.25
C LEU A 620 -6.81 -7.46 -1.93
N LEU A 621 -5.56 -7.90 -1.81
CA LEU A 621 -5.05 -9.12 -2.46
C LEU A 621 -5.23 -10.37 -1.57
N GLN A 622 -5.75 -11.44 -2.17
CA GLN A 622 -5.77 -12.79 -1.62
C GLN A 622 -5.02 -13.75 -2.54
N THR A 623 -4.25 -14.68 -1.96
CA THR A 623 -3.48 -15.65 -2.74
C THR A 623 -3.58 -17.08 -2.20
N TRP A 624 -3.47 -18.06 -3.09
CA TRP A 624 -3.44 -19.48 -2.75
C TRP A 624 -2.40 -20.23 -3.59
N GLY A 625 -1.51 -20.97 -2.93
CA GLY A 625 -0.55 -21.85 -3.59
C GLY A 625 -1.11 -23.27 -3.77
N ASP A 626 -0.94 -23.83 -4.96
CA ASP A 626 -1.31 -25.21 -5.32
C ASP A 626 -0.17 -25.86 -6.13
N ASP A 627 -0.31 -27.14 -6.47
CA ASP A 627 0.67 -27.90 -7.22
C ASP A 627 0.93 -27.29 -8.61
N GLY A 628 2.08 -26.61 -8.75
CA GLY A 628 2.51 -25.93 -9.96
C GLY A 628 1.71 -24.67 -10.30
N LYS A 629 0.93 -24.11 -9.35
CA LYS A 629 0.09 -22.94 -9.59
C LYS A 629 0.02 -22.01 -8.38
N VAL A 630 -0.16 -20.72 -8.64
CA VAL A 630 -0.59 -19.74 -7.65
C VAL A 630 -1.82 -19.02 -8.19
N TYR A 631 -2.85 -18.93 -7.35
CA TYR A 631 -4.07 -18.18 -7.61
C TYR A 631 -4.00 -16.85 -6.88
N LEU A 632 -4.29 -15.76 -7.58
CA LEU A 632 -4.41 -14.41 -7.05
C LEU A 632 -5.83 -13.92 -7.30
N GLN A 633 -6.40 -13.20 -6.34
CA GLN A 633 -7.69 -12.54 -6.46
C GLN A 633 -7.67 -11.22 -5.67
N TRP A 634 -8.27 -10.16 -6.21
CA TRP A 634 -8.35 -8.87 -5.54
C TRP A 634 -9.70 -8.17 -5.73
N ASP A 635 -9.97 -7.12 -4.97
CA ASP A 635 -11.21 -6.34 -5.07
C ASP A 635 -11.08 -5.13 -6.01
N SER A 636 -12.21 -4.48 -6.32
CA SER A 636 -12.27 -3.34 -7.24
C SER A 636 -12.23 -1.97 -6.55
N ARG A 637 -11.84 -1.90 -5.27
CA ARG A 637 -11.88 -0.63 -4.51
C ARG A 637 -10.97 0.45 -5.11
N ALA A 638 -9.88 0.03 -5.75
CA ALA A 638 -8.97 0.92 -6.46
C ALA A 638 -9.64 1.67 -7.61
N GLU A 639 -10.64 1.07 -8.27
CA GLU A 639 -11.36 1.69 -9.40
C GLU A 639 -12.22 2.88 -8.98
N ARG A 640 -12.44 3.05 -7.67
CA ARG A 640 -13.19 4.17 -7.07
C ARG A 640 -12.28 5.19 -6.42
N SER A 641 -10.96 5.07 -6.59
CA SER A 641 -10.02 6.07 -6.07
C SER A 641 -10.26 7.42 -6.72
N ARG A 642 -9.97 8.47 -5.95
CA ARG A 642 -10.02 9.84 -6.41
C ARG A 642 -8.68 10.50 -6.12
N ASP A 643 -8.11 11.09 -7.15
CA ASP A 643 -7.03 12.05 -7.07
C ASP A 643 -7.64 13.45 -6.80
N PRO A 644 -7.11 14.23 -5.82
CA PRO A 644 -7.63 15.57 -5.51
C PRO A 644 -7.62 16.54 -6.70
N ILE A 645 -6.68 16.41 -7.63
CA ILE A 645 -6.46 17.28 -8.79
C ILE A 645 -7.13 16.68 -10.04
N TYR A 646 -6.93 15.38 -10.28
CA TYR A 646 -7.29 14.70 -11.52
C TYR A 646 -8.60 13.92 -11.46
N GLY A 647 -9.25 13.85 -10.29
CA GLY A 647 -10.56 13.24 -10.13
C GLY A 647 -10.51 11.71 -10.13
N GLN A 648 -11.48 11.04 -10.76
CA GLN A 648 -11.52 9.57 -10.83
C GLN A 648 -10.69 9.08 -12.01
N ASP A 649 -9.40 8.83 -11.78
CA ASP A 649 -8.39 8.64 -12.81
C ASP A 649 -7.72 7.25 -12.79
N PHE A 650 -8.31 6.24 -12.13
CA PHE A 650 -7.80 4.87 -12.18
C PHE A 650 -7.71 4.33 -13.62
N GLU A 651 -6.64 3.60 -13.98
CA GLU A 651 -6.46 3.02 -15.32
C GLU A 651 -6.29 1.50 -15.32
N ALA A 652 -5.34 0.97 -14.53
CA ALA A 652 -4.91 -0.42 -14.69
C ALA A 652 -4.46 -1.11 -13.39
N TYR A 653 -4.41 -2.43 -13.44
CA TYR A 653 -3.74 -3.28 -12.45
C TYR A 653 -2.46 -3.88 -13.03
N TYR A 654 -1.34 -3.70 -12.32
CA TYR A 654 -0.06 -4.33 -12.60
C TYR A 654 0.18 -5.48 -11.62
N ILE A 655 0.50 -6.66 -12.16
CA ILE A 655 0.82 -7.84 -11.37
C ILE A 655 2.33 -7.99 -11.29
N TYR A 656 2.88 -7.93 -10.08
CA TYR A 656 4.30 -8.17 -9.82
C TYR A 656 4.53 -9.55 -9.20
N LYS A 657 5.67 -10.17 -9.53
CA LYS A 657 6.10 -11.46 -8.99
C LYS A 657 7.59 -11.43 -8.74
N SER A 658 8.00 -11.87 -7.55
CA SER A 658 9.39 -11.93 -7.13
C SER A 658 9.66 -13.15 -6.25
N THR A 659 10.92 -13.53 -6.10
CA THR A 659 11.45 -14.47 -5.08
C THR A 659 12.13 -13.74 -3.92
N ASP A 660 12.09 -12.41 -3.97
CA ASP A 660 12.63 -11.44 -3.03
C ASP A 660 11.49 -10.50 -2.56
N PRO A 661 11.22 -10.38 -1.24
CA PRO A 661 10.17 -9.53 -0.72
C PRO A 661 10.33 -8.04 -1.05
N THR A 662 11.52 -7.55 -1.44
CA THR A 662 11.70 -6.14 -1.82
C THR A 662 11.49 -5.87 -3.30
N PHE A 663 11.12 -6.89 -4.09
CA PHE A 663 10.91 -6.80 -5.54
C PHE A 663 12.10 -6.27 -6.38
N ASN A 664 13.29 -6.10 -5.78
CA ASN A 664 14.46 -5.58 -6.49
C ASN A 664 14.89 -6.45 -7.68
N GLU A 665 14.66 -7.77 -7.63
CA GLU A 665 15.00 -8.65 -8.75
C GLU A 665 14.21 -8.37 -10.04
N ILE A 666 13.05 -7.72 -9.94
CA ILE A 666 12.24 -7.33 -11.10
C ILE A 666 12.37 -5.83 -11.44
N LYS A 667 13.06 -5.04 -10.62
CA LYS A 667 13.42 -3.63 -10.90
C LYS A 667 14.50 -3.55 -11.98
N THR A 668 14.08 -3.78 -13.23
CA THR A 668 14.98 -4.07 -14.35
C THR A 668 14.80 -3.12 -15.53
N ILE A 669 13.76 -2.29 -15.51
CA ILE A 669 13.56 -1.23 -16.50
C ILE A 669 14.34 -0.02 -16.02
N THR A 670 15.25 0.49 -16.85
CA THR A 670 16.11 1.62 -16.48
C THR A 670 15.55 2.94 -16.96
N ASP A 671 15.94 4.02 -16.29
CA ASP A 671 15.79 5.38 -16.81
C ASP A 671 16.70 5.62 -18.04
N GLY A 672 16.65 6.84 -18.59
CA GLY A 672 17.47 7.30 -19.71
C GLY A 672 18.96 7.42 -19.39
N PHE A 673 19.36 7.34 -18.12
CA PHE A 673 20.73 7.49 -17.63
C PHE A 673 21.39 6.14 -17.26
N GLY A 674 20.59 5.07 -17.18
CA GLY A 674 21.04 3.70 -16.92
C GLY A 674 20.82 3.22 -15.48
N ASN A 675 20.06 3.96 -14.66
CA ASN A 675 19.70 3.57 -13.30
C ASN A 675 18.48 2.63 -13.31
N PRO A 676 18.46 1.53 -12.53
CA PRO A 676 17.27 0.69 -12.37
C PRO A 676 16.11 1.46 -11.72
N PHE A 677 14.95 1.51 -12.38
CA PHE A 677 13.86 2.44 -12.01
C PHE A 677 12.48 1.77 -11.90
N LEU A 678 11.93 1.17 -12.98
CA LEU A 678 10.61 0.54 -12.92
C LEU A 678 10.67 -0.97 -12.71
N PHE A 679 9.68 -1.51 -12.00
CA PHE A 679 9.43 -2.94 -11.92
C PHE A 679 8.92 -3.47 -13.26
N LYS A 680 9.39 -4.65 -13.65
CA LYS A 680 8.87 -5.36 -14.80
C LYS A 680 7.60 -6.13 -14.39
N PRO A 681 6.41 -5.78 -14.91
CA PRO A 681 5.19 -6.51 -14.59
C PRO A 681 5.18 -7.91 -15.20
N LEU A 682 4.57 -8.84 -14.47
CA LEU A 682 4.21 -10.18 -14.94
C LEU A 682 3.00 -10.11 -15.89
N ALA A 683 2.03 -9.26 -15.56
CA ALA A 683 0.81 -8.99 -16.34
C ALA A 683 0.32 -7.56 -16.07
N ILE A 684 -0.44 -7.01 -17.04
CA ILE A 684 -1.11 -5.71 -16.93
C ILE A 684 -2.55 -5.91 -17.39
N PHE A 685 -3.51 -5.44 -16.59
CA PHE A 685 -4.95 -5.44 -16.89
C PHE A 685 -5.47 -4.02 -16.86
N ASP A 686 -5.75 -3.47 -18.04
CA ASP A 686 -6.09 -2.07 -18.29
C ASP A 686 -7.56 -1.89 -18.72
N LYS A 687 -8.08 -0.66 -18.64
CA LYS A 687 -9.45 -0.36 -19.07
C LYS A 687 -9.60 -0.69 -20.55
N LYS A 688 -10.83 -1.09 -20.92
CA LYS A 688 -11.16 -1.44 -22.30
C LYS A 688 -11.78 -0.26 -23.04
N ASP A 689 -10.99 0.79 -23.26
CA ASP A 689 -11.42 2.05 -23.85
C ASP A 689 -10.69 2.39 -25.16
N GLY A 690 -9.76 1.54 -25.60
CA GLY A 690 -8.95 1.73 -26.80
C GLY A 690 -7.68 2.58 -26.62
N LEU A 691 -7.35 2.98 -25.39
CA LEU A 691 -6.11 3.65 -25.02
C LEU A 691 -5.13 2.61 -24.46
N PHE A 692 -3.95 2.48 -25.06
CA PHE A 692 -2.94 1.49 -24.66
C PHE A 692 -1.54 1.85 -25.15
N GLY A 693 -0.52 1.17 -24.62
CA GLY A 693 0.89 1.40 -24.97
C GLY A 693 1.54 2.44 -24.05
N LEU A 694 2.61 3.09 -24.52
CA LEU A 694 3.37 4.00 -23.64
C LEU A 694 2.63 5.32 -23.42
N HIS A 695 2.55 5.76 -22.16
CA HIS A 695 2.06 7.10 -21.82
C HIS A 695 2.96 8.17 -22.46
N PRO A 696 2.40 9.28 -22.98
CA PRO A 696 3.17 10.31 -23.69
C PRO A 696 4.08 11.18 -22.81
N VAL A 697 3.77 11.30 -21.51
CA VAL A 697 4.59 12.02 -20.53
C VAL A 697 5.61 11.04 -19.94
N SER A 698 6.91 11.36 -20.03
CA SER A 698 7.96 10.63 -19.32
C SER A 698 8.01 11.08 -17.86
N ILE A 699 8.32 10.15 -16.97
CA ILE A 699 8.37 10.38 -15.53
C ILE A 699 9.39 11.49 -15.23
N GLY A 700 8.92 12.53 -14.53
CA GLY A 700 9.70 13.70 -14.14
C GLY A 700 9.79 14.80 -15.19
N SER A 701 9.32 14.58 -16.42
CA SER A 701 9.34 15.63 -17.46
C SER A 701 8.38 16.78 -17.18
N GLU A 702 7.32 16.50 -16.42
CA GLU A 702 6.35 17.44 -15.86
C GLU A 702 7.02 18.47 -14.92
N LEU A 703 8.12 18.08 -14.25
CA LEU A 703 8.91 18.95 -13.36
C LEU A 703 10.05 19.68 -14.11
N GLY A 704 10.07 19.58 -15.45
CA GLY A 704 11.03 20.24 -16.31
C GLY A 704 12.27 19.42 -16.69
N PRO A 705 13.16 19.97 -17.53
CA PRO A 705 14.24 19.21 -18.16
C PRO A 705 15.30 18.65 -17.20
N GLY A 706 15.41 19.21 -15.99
CA GLY A 706 16.32 18.73 -14.96
C GLY A 706 15.85 17.44 -14.29
N SER A 707 14.55 17.14 -14.37
CA SER A 707 13.89 16.02 -13.72
C SER A 707 13.43 14.93 -14.70
N ASP A 708 13.49 15.17 -16.02
CA ASP A 708 13.09 14.19 -17.04
C ASP A 708 14.00 12.96 -17.05
N LEU A 709 13.45 11.83 -16.62
CA LEU A 709 14.15 10.55 -16.57
C LEU A 709 14.08 9.78 -17.90
N GLY A 710 13.33 10.25 -18.90
CA GLY A 710 13.27 9.64 -20.23
C GLY A 710 12.63 8.24 -20.27
N VAL A 711 11.82 7.89 -19.27
CA VAL A 711 11.10 6.61 -19.16
C VAL A 711 9.60 6.87 -18.91
N SER A 712 8.72 6.05 -19.48
CA SER A 712 7.25 6.20 -19.38
C SER A 712 6.59 4.89 -18.97
N TYR A 713 5.42 4.98 -18.32
CA TYR A 713 4.58 3.83 -17.99
C TYR A 713 3.98 3.17 -19.24
N ASN A 714 3.69 1.87 -19.11
CA ASN A 714 3.06 1.07 -20.16
C ASN A 714 1.58 0.86 -19.83
N MET A 715 0.68 1.62 -20.43
CA MET A 715 -0.76 1.62 -20.19
C MET A 715 -1.48 0.38 -20.77
N GLY A 716 -0.85 -0.79 -20.75
CA GLY A 716 -1.50 -2.05 -21.11
C GLY A 716 -1.68 -2.29 -22.61
N THR A 717 -2.72 -3.05 -22.95
CA THR A 717 -2.96 -3.61 -24.30
C THR A 717 -4.44 -3.61 -24.72
N ASP A 718 -5.28 -2.81 -24.06
CA ASP A 718 -6.74 -2.79 -24.13
C ASP A 718 -7.35 -4.14 -23.72
N SER A 719 -6.80 -4.73 -22.65
CA SER A 719 -7.10 -6.11 -22.23
C SER A 719 -8.42 -6.26 -21.48
N GLY A 720 -8.88 -5.18 -20.84
CA GLY A 720 -9.99 -5.21 -19.89
C GLY A 720 -9.50 -5.54 -18.48
N LEU A 721 -10.14 -4.92 -17.48
CA LEU A 721 -9.85 -5.15 -16.08
C LEU A 721 -10.15 -6.61 -15.70
N GLN A 722 -9.25 -7.19 -14.91
CA GLN A 722 -9.41 -8.48 -14.26
C GLN A 722 -9.25 -8.29 -12.75
N HIS A 723 -9.86 -9.19 -11.98
CA HIS A 723 -9.78 -9.23 -10.52
C HIS A 723 -9.19 -10.54 -10.03
N HIS A 724 -8.60 -11.32 -10.93
CA HIS A 724 -7.89 -12.55 -10.63
C HIS A 724 -6.74 -12.83 -11.59
N PHE A 725 -5.80 -13.67 -11.17
CA PHE A 725 -4.71 -14.15 -12.03
C PHE A 725 -4.24 -15.55 -11.61
N VAL A 726 -4.02 -16.45 -12.57
CA VAL A 726 -3.36 -17.75 -12.32
C VAL A 726 -1.94 -17.72 -12.84
N ASP A 727 -0.98 -17.76 -11.94
CA ASP A 727 0.41 -17.99 -12.31
C ASP A 727 0.70 -19.50 -12.39
N THR A 728 1.21 -19.93 -13.53
CA THR A 728 1.61 -21.33 -13.79
C THR A 728 3.12 -21.50 -13.95
N ASP A 729 3.90 -20.42 -13.91
CA ASP A 729 5.36 -20.42 -14.01
C ASP A 729 6.00 -20.46 -12.61
N VAL A 730 5.56 -21.40 -11.78
CA VAL A 730 5.99 -21.51 -10.39
C VAL A 730 6.62 -22.86 -10.08
N THR A 731 7.56 -22.87 -9.13
CA THR A 731 8.21 -24.09 -8.65
C THR A 731 7.73 -24.42 -7.25
N ASN A 732 7.17 -25.62 -7.05
CA ASN A 732 6.72 -26.07 -5.73
C ASN A 732 7.84 -26.01 -4.69
N GLY A 733 7.48 -25.54 -3.50
CA GLY A 733 8.36 -25.38 -2.35
C GLY A 733 9.22 -24.12 -2.38
N ARG A 734 9.17 -23.31 -3.44
CA ARG A 734 9.75 -21.96 -3.47
C ARG A 734 8.71 -20.95 -3.03
N THR A 735 9.09 -20.05 -2.12
CA THR A 735 8.26 -18.90 -1.76
C THR A 735 8.37 -17.82 -2.83
N TYR A 736 7.22 -17.35 -3.30
CA TYR A 736 7.07 -16.22 -4.19
C TYR A 736 6.36 -15.08 -3.46
N TYR A 737 6.72 -13.86 -3.81
CA TYR A 737 6.08 -12.64 -3.37
C TYR A 737 5.34 -12.05 -4.56
N TYR A 738 4.06 -11.75 -4.37
CA TYR A 738 3.22 -11.11 -5.38
C TYR A 738 2.75 -9.76 -4.87
N ALA A 739 2.53 -8.85 -5.80
CA ALA A 739 1.84 -7.60 -5.55
C ALA A 739 0.89 -7.25 -6.70
N VAL A 740 -0.19 -6.54 -6.38
CA VAL A 740 -1.13 -5.96 -7.35
C VAL A 740 -1.11 -4.44 -7.18
N ALA A 741 -0.33 -3.74 -8.01
CA ALA A 741 -0.31 -2.28 -8.00
C ALA A 741 -1.46 -1.76 -8.86
N SER A 742 -2.27 -0.84 -8.33
CA SER A 742 -3.20 -0.05 -9.11
C SER A 742 -2.46 1.16 -9.70
N VAL A 743 -2.75 1.51 -10.95
CA VAL A 743 -2.08 2.58 -11.71
C VAL A 743 -3.13 3.56 -12.21
N ASP A 744 -2.88 4.85 -12.08
CA ASP A 744 -3.75 5.91 -12.61
C ASP A 744 -3.48 6.18 -14.11
N MET A 745 -4.26 7.09 -14.68
CA MET A 745 -4.15 7.52 -16.07
C MET A 745 -2.95 8.46 -16.30
N GLY A 746 -2.47 9.15 -15.26
CA GLY A 746 -1.80 10.44 -15.43
C GLY A 746 -2.67 11.41 -16.23
N TYR A 747 -2.04 12.36 -16.93
CA TYR A 747 -2.78 13.22 -17.86
C TYR A 747 -1.98 13.64 -19.08
N HIS A 748 -2.61 13.55 -20.25
CA HIS A 748 -2.17 14.27 -21.43
C HIS A 748 -3.34 14.42 -22.40
N PRO A 749 -3.65 15.64 -22.91
CA PRO A 749 -4.88 15.90 -23.67
C PRO A 749 -4.96 15.14 -25.01
N SER A 750 -3.83 14.65 -25.54
CA SER A 750 -3.83 13.81 -26.75
C SER A 750 -4.04 12.32 -26.49
N PHE A 751 -4.06 11.91 -25.22
CA PHE A 751 -4.15 10.51 -24.81
C PHE A 751 -5.41 10.33 -23.94
N TYR A 752 -5.52 11.10 -22.85
CA TYR A 752 -6.72 11.22 -22.02
C TYR A 752 -7.32 12.64 -22.18
N PRO A 753 -8.33 12.83 -23.05
CA PRO A 753 -8.84 14.17 -23.35
C PRO A 753 -9.72 14.78 -22.24
N ASP A 754 -10.46 13.96 -21.50
CA ASP A 754 -11.45 14.39 -20.49
C ASP A 754 -11.32 13.51 -19.24
N ILE A 755 -10.69 14.00 -18.16
CA ILE A 755 -10.49 13.24 -16.90
C ILE A 755 -11.07 13.92 -15.65
N SER A 756 -11.14 15.26 -15.65
CA SER A 756 -11.65 16.05 -14.53
C SER A 756 -12.46 17.25 -15.05
N PRO A 757 -13.45 17.74 -14.29
CA PRO A 757 -14.19 18.95 -14.64
C PRO A 757 -13.34 20.23 -14.54
N LEU A 758 -12.20 20.18 -13.86
CA LEU A 758 -11.29 21.32 -13.74
C LEU A 758 -10.69 21.70 -15.10
N GLU A 759 -10.72 22.99 -15.42
CA GLU A 759 -10.07 23.52 -16.63
C GLU A 759 -8.57 23.75 -16.36
N GLY A 760 -7.74 23.65 -17.41
CA GLY A 760 -6.32 24.04 -17.31
C GLY A 760 -5.36 23.00 -16.73
N LEU A 761 -5.78 21.73 -16.58
CA LEU A 761 -4.95 20.63 -16.11
C LEU A 761 -3.59 20.55 -16.81
N LEU A 762 -2.52 20.35 -16.02
CA LEU A 762 -1.17 20.16 -16.53
C LEU A 762 -0.90 18.70 -16.84
N PRO A 763 -0.26 18.36 -17.98
CA PRO A 763 0.14 16.99 -18.26
C PRO A 763 1.07 16.44 -17.18
N ILE A 764 0.79 15.22 -16.72
CA ILE A 764 1.55 14.53 -15.67
C ILE A 764 1.79 13.07 -16.03
N SER A 765 2.87 12.49 -15.50
CA SER A 765 3.12 11.06 -15.65
C SER A 765 2.21 10.24 -14.72
N PRO A 766 1.88 8.98 -15.07
CA PRO A 766 1.08 8.14 -14.19
C PRO A 766 1.77 7.79 -12.88
N THR A 767 1.01 7.50 -11.84
CA THR A 767 1.51 6.95 -10.57
C THR A 767 0.90 5.58 -10.26
N GLU A 768 1.58 4.81 -9.41
CA GLU A 768 1.11 3.49 -8.99
C GLU A 768 1.06 3.37 -7.46
N SER A 769 0.10 2.61 -6.95
CA SER A 769 -0.06 2.34 -5.52
C SER A 769 1.17 1.64 -4.94
N PRO A 770 1.57 1.93 -3.69
CA PRO A 770 2.68 1.25 -3.04
C PRO A 770 2.47 -0.27 -2.95
N VAL A 771 3.58 -1.03 -2.96
CA VAL A 771 3.62 -2.50 -2.91
C VAL A 771 4.63 -3.01 -1.88
N ASN A 772 4.67 -2.38 -0.71
CA ASN A 772 5.70 -2.62 0.29
C ASN A 772 5.49 -3.93 1.07
N ILE A 773 6.58 -4.67 1.24
CA ILE A 773 6.67 -5.76 2.22
C ILE A 773 7.77 -5.38 3.21
N GLN A 774 7.39 -5.21 4.46
CA GLN A 774 8.34 -4.90 5.51
C GLN A 774 9.10 -6.15 5.92
N ILE A 775 10.42 -6.00 6.04
CA ILE A 775 11.33 -7.07 6.42
C ILE A 775 12.06 -6.75 7.70
N ASP A 776 12.35 -7.78 8.49
CA ASP A 776 13.23 -7.65 9.63
C ASP A 776 14.73 -7.59 9.21
N PRO A 777 15.66 -7.34 10.15
CA PRO A 777 17.09 -7.32 9.85
C PRO A 777 17.67 -8.65 9.34
N LEU A 778 16.91 -9.75 9.30
CA LEU A 778 17.34 -11.02 8.70
C LEU A 778 16.75 -11.22 7.29
N GLY A 779 15.95 -10.29 6.80
CA GLY A 779 15.23 -10.37 5.52
C GLY A 779 14.03 -11.32 5.57
N ARG A 780 13.39 -11.44 6.74
CA ARG A 780 12.12 -12.16 6.89
C ARG A 780 10.97 -11.16 6.79
N PRO A 781 9.93 -11.41 5.98
CA PRO A 781 8.73 -10.58 5.96
C PRO A 781 8.07 -10.55 7.35
N ILE A 782 7.72 -9.36 7.82
CA ILE A 782 7.02 -9.16 9.10
C ILE A 782 5.71 -8.39 8.97
N ALA A 783 5.53 -7.63 7.89
CA ALA A 783 4.26 -7.00 7.53
C ALA A 783 4.11 -6.92 6.01
N PHE A 784 2.87 -6.85 5.55
CA PHE A 784 2.48 -6.84 4.14
C PHE A 784 1.50 -5.71 3.91
N ASP A 785 1.74 -4.92 2.86
CA ASP A 785 0.73 -4.03 2.33
C ASP A 785 -0.51 -4.82 1.86
N PRO A 786 -1.71 -4.20 1.86
CA PRO A 786 -2.97 -4.84 1.51
C PRO A 786 -2.99 -5.58 0.16
N ASN A 787 -2.19 -5.09 -0.78
CA ASN A 787 -2.09 -5.58 -2.15
C ASN A 787 -0.88 -6.51 -2.37
N THR A 788 -0.20 -6.96 -1.30
CA THR A 788 0.98 -7.83 -1.36
C THR A 788 0.76 -9.16 -0.63
N ALA A 789 1.44 -10.22 -1.08
CA ALA A 789 1.34 -11.54 -0.43
C ALA A 789 2.59 -12.40 -0.64
N ALA A 790 2.91 -13.24 0.34
CA ALA A 790 3.88 -14.32 0.20
C ALA A 790 3.16 -15.67 0.08
N VAL A 791 3.50 -16.44 -0.94
CA VAL A 791 2.85 -17.72 -1.23
C VAL A 791 3.87 -18.76 -1.67
N THR A 792 3.72 -19.97 -1.16
CA THR A 792 4.55 -21.11 -1.54
C THR A 792 3.64 -22.17 -2.16
N PRO A 793 3.69 -22.39 -3.49
CA PRO A 793 3.00 -23.53 -4.12
C PRO A 793 3.58 -24.85 -3.59
N LEU A 794 2.73 -25.84 -3.36
CA LEU A 794 3.11 -27.11 -2.73
C LEU A 794 2.51 -28.28 -3.50
N GLU A 795 3.21 -29.42 -3.49
CA GLU A 795 2.63 -30.67 -3.97
C GLU A 795 1.42 -31.06 -3.13
N ARG A 796 0.41 -31.63 -3.79
CA ARG A 796 -0.73 -32.25 -3.11
C ARG A 796 -0.31 -33.57 -2.46
N VAL A 797 -1.02 -34.00 -1.42
CA VAL A 797 -0.77 -35.31 -0.81
C VAL A 797 -1.14 -36.43 -1.78
N GLY A 798 -0.49 -37.59 -1.64
CA GLY A 798 -0.85 -38.78 -2.42
C GLY A 798 -2.32 -39.18 -2.22
N GLY A 799 -3.03 -39.46 -3.31
CA GLY A 799 -4.45 -39.81 -3.31
C GLY A 799 -5.43 -38.65 -3.39
N TYR A 800 -4.95 -37.41 -3.48
CA TYR A 800 -5.78 -36.21 -3.65
C TYR A 800 -6.67 -36.29 -4.89
N GLN A 801 -7.95 -35.97 -4.76
CA GLN A 801 -8.88 -35.79 -5.86
C GLN A 801 -9.37 -34.34 -5.90
N GLU A 802 -9.38 -33.77 -7.11
CA GLU A 802 -9.89 -32.42 -7.33
C GLU A 802 -11.40 -32.35 -7.06
N PRO A 803 -11.87 -31.17 -6.62
CA PRO A 803 -13.28 -30.95 -6.41
C PRO A 803 -14.03 -31.06 -7.74
N ARG A 804 -15.29 -31.44 -7.65
CA ARG A 804 -16.15 -31.69 -8.81
C ARG A 804 -17.59 -31.34 -8.49
N ILE A 805 -18.38 -31.09 -9.53
CA ILE A 805 -19.83 -31.14 -9.40
C ILE A 805 -20.22 -32.58 -9.04
N SER A 806 -21.15 -32.74 -8.10
CA SER A 806 -21.66 -34.06 -7.72
C SER A 806 -22.21 -34.82 -8.93
N ASP A 807 -22.30 -36.14 -8.83
CA ASP A 807 -22.85 -36.99 -9.89
C ASP A 807 -24.32 -36.66 -10.25
N ALA A 808 -25.02 -35.89 -9.41
CA ALA A 808 -26.36 -35.37 -9.70
C ALA A 808 -26.35 -34.26 -10.76
N GLY A 809 -25.21 -33.63 -11.03
CA GLY A 809 -25.06 -32.55 -12.00
C GLY A 809 -25.70 -31.24 -11.55
N ILE A 810 -26.08 -30.43 -12.53
CA ILE A 810 -26.81 -29.17 -12.36
C ILE A 810 -28.28 -29.44 -12.71
N GLU A 811 -29.19 -29.14 -11.79
CA GLU A 811 -30.64 -29.34 -11.95
C GLU A 811 -31.35 -28.02 -12.20
N HIS A 812 -32.16 -27.93 -13.25
CA HIS A 812 -33.10 -26.83 -13.47
C HIS A 812 -34.38 -27.11 -12.68
N VAL A 813 -34.47 -26.56 -11.47
CA VAL A 813 -35.48 -26.96 -10.46
C VAL A 813 -36.82 -26.24 -10.60
N SER A 814 -36.85 -25.08 -11.26
CA SER A 814 -38.07 -24.34 -11.56
C SER A 814 -37.89 -23.42 -12.76
N GLY A 815 -39.01 -23.02 -13.37
CA GLY A 815 -39.06 -22.09 -14.50
C GLY A 815 -39.17 -22.79 -15.85
N ILE A 816 -39.23 -22.01 -16.92
CA ILE A 816 -39.40 -22.48 -18.30
C ILE A 816 -38.30 -21.98 -19.24
N GLY A 817 -37.29 -21.28 -18.73
CA GLY A 817 -36.14 -20.83 -19.49
C GLY A 817 -35.47 -22.00 -20.22
N THR A 818 -35.02 -21.77 -21.46
CA THR A 818 -34.41 -22.81 -22.30
C THR A 818 -32.89 -22.77 -22.29
N GLY A 819 -32.31 -21.79 -21.60
CA GLY A 819 -30.87 -21.68 -21.42
C GLY A 819 -30.29 -22.74 -20.50
N SER A 820 -29.00 -22.63 -20.24
CA SER A 820 -28.29 -23.45 -19.24
C SER A 820 -27.29 -22.64 -18.45
N ILE A 821 -26.80 -23.21 -17.35
CA ILE A 821 -25.62 -22.72 -16.64
C ILE A 821 -24.52 -23.78 -16.70
N GLU A 822 -23.26 -23.34 -16.74
CA GLU A 822 -22.08 -24.19 -16.58
C GLU A 822 -21.32 -23.73 -15.32
N ILE A 823 -20.78 -24.69 -14.56
CA ILE A 823 -19.94 -24.39 -13.39
C ILE A 823 -18.51 -24.78 -13.72
N GLN A 824 -17.60 -23.80 -13.67
CA GLN A 824 -16.17 -24.01 -13.82
C GLN A 824 -15.47 -23.77 -12.51
N ILE A 825 -14.77 -24.79 -12.00
CA ILE A 825 -13.94 -24.65 -10.80
C ILE A 825 -12.66 -23.94 -11.20
N TYR A 826 -12.44 -22.77 -10.63
CA TYR A 826 -11.29 -21.92 -10.91
C TYR A 826 -10.20 -22.11 -9.83
N ASN A 827 -10.58 -21.93 -8.56
CA ASN A 827 -9.73 -22.17 -7.40
C ASN A 827 -10.24 -23.41 -6.64
N PRO A 828 -9.66 -24.60 -6.88
CA PRO A 828 -10.08 -25.84 -6.21
C PRO A 828 -9.86 -25.80 -4.69
N LEU A 829 -9.02 -24.89 -4.19
CA LEU A 829 -8.68 -24.78 -2.78
C LEU A 829 -9.76 -24.04 -1.98
N ALA A 830 -10.61 -23.24 -2.63
CA ALA A 830 -11.70 -22.51 -1.99
C ALA A 830 -13.04 -23.27 -1.99
N ILE A 831 -13.16 -24.38 -2.72
CA ILE A 831 -14.39 -25.18 -2.79
C ILE A 831 -14.70 -25.84 -1.44
N LYS A 832 -15.90 -25.56 -0.91
CA LYS A 832 -16.46 -26.22 0.28
C LYS A 832 -17.12 -27.55 -0.09
N THR A 833 -16.89 -28.59 0.73
CA THR A 833 -17.40 -29.94 0.45
C THR A 833 -18.86 -30.07 0.84
N ASP A 834 -19.67 -30.72 -0.01
CA ASP A 834 -21.10 -31.00 0.19
C ASP A 834 -21.97 -29.74 0.27
N ASN A 835 -21.43 -28.58 -0.13
CA ASN A 835 -22.20 -27.35 -0.22
C ASN A 835 -23.10 -27.38 -1.46
N ARG A 836 -24.36 -27.05 -1.21
CA ARG A 836 -25.41 -26.87 -2.19
C ARG A 836 -25.59 -25.40 -2.51
N TYR A 837 -25.74 -25.12 -3.80
CA TYR A 837 -25.90 -23.78 -4.34
C TYR A 837 -27.20 -23.68 -5.12
N ARG A 838 -27.78 -22.48 -5.13
CA ARG A 838 -28.98 -22.16 -5.90
C ARG A 838 -28.77 -20.87 -6.67
N VAL A 839 -29.06 -20.88 -7.97
CA VAL A 839 -29.04 -19.72 -8.86
C VAL A 839 -30.47 -19.39 -9.21
N GLU A 840 -30.94 -18.19 -8.87
CA GLU A 840 -32.28 -17.71 -9.19
C GLU A 840 -32.19 -16.51 -10.13
N PHE A 841 -33.24 -16.25 -10.91
CA PHE A 841 -33.30 -15.10 -11.80
C PHE A 841 -34.46 -14.17 -11.44
N MET A 842 -34.41 -12.93 -11.92
CA MET A 842 -35.55 -12.00 -11.97
C MET A 842 -35.74 -11.47 -13.39
N ASP A 843 -36.90 -10.87 -13.64
CA ASP A 843 -37.24 -10.25 -14.91
C ASP A 843 -37.82 -8.84 -14.77
N ASP A 844 -37.73 -8.07 -15.84
CA ASP A 844 -38.21 -6.69 -15.95
C ASP A 844 -39.74 -6.52 -15.88
N GLY A 845 -40.51 -7.61 -15.80
CA GLY A 845 -41.98 -7.61 -15.73
C GLY A 845 -42.66 -7.07 -17.00
N ARG A 846 -41.92 -6.85 -18.09
CA ARG A 846 -42.42 -6.20 -19.31
C ARG A 846 -43.63 -6.92 -19.89
N TYR A 847 -43.68 -8.25 -19.79
CA TYR A 847 -44.73 -9.09 -20.34
C TYR A 847 -45.86 -9.43 -19.37
N GLN A 848 -45.74 -9.07 -18.09
CA GLN A 848 -46.65 -9.47 -17.00
C GLN A 848 -48.13 -9.12 -17.25
N GLN A 849 -48.39 -8.03 -17.98
CA GLN A 849 -49.75 -7.62 -18.35
C GLN A 849 -50.41 -8.50 -19.42
N TRP A 850 -49.62 -9.24 -20.19
CA TRP A 850 -50.09 -10.11 -21.27
C TRP A 850 -49.93 -11.60 -20.94
N ASP A 851 -49.09 -11.92 -19.97
CA ASP A 851 -48.68 -13.28 -19.67
C ASP A 851 -48.30 -13.47 -18.18
N SER A 852 -48.66 -14.62 -17.60
CA SER A 852 -48.39 -14.95 -16.20
C SER A 852 -47.34 -16.05 -15.97
N LEU A 853 -46.84 -16.70 -17.03
CA LEU A 853 -45.80 -17.73 -16.91
C LEU A 853 -44.48 -17.32 -17.58
N TYR A 854 -44.48 -16.27 -18.41
CA TYR A 854 -43.27 -15.62 -18.92
C TYR A 854 -43.44 -14.11 -18.77
N THR A 855 -42.88 -13.55 -17.70
CA THR A 855 -43.26 -12.21 -17.24
C THR A 855 -42.38 -11.07 -17.73
N GLY A 856 -41.19 -11.34 -18.26
CA GLY A 856 -40.26 -10.29 -18.72
C GLY A 856 -38.99 -10.87 -19.32
N GLU A 857 -38.03 -10.00 -19.59
CA GLU A 857 -36.66 -10.39 -19.95
C GLU A 857 -35.77 -10.40 -18.69
N THR A 858 -34.77 -11.30 -18.65
CA THR A 858 -33.85 -11.43 -17.51
C THR A 858 -33.17 -10.10 -17.21
N ASN A 859 -33.25 -9.64 -15.96
CA ASN A 859 -32.57 -8.43 -15.51
C ASN A 859 -31.78 -8.62 -14.21
N GLU A 860 -31.86 -9.80 -13.58
CA GLU A 860 -31.13 -10.09 -12.35
C GLU A 860 -30.84 -11.60 -12.25
N MET A 861 -29.68 -11.95 -11.68
CA MET A 861 -29.33 -13.28 -11.21
C MET A 861 -28.88 -13.21 -9.76
N ARG A 862 -29.36 -14.12 -8.91
CA ARG A 862 -28.98 -14.26 -7.50
C ARG A 862 -28.36 -15.62 -7.27
N VAL A 863 -27.27 -15.66 -6.52
CA VAL A 863 -26.59 -16.92 -6.18
C VAL A 863 -26.58 -17.09 -4.67
N TYR A 864 -27.07 -18.23 -4.20
CA TYR A 864 -27.14 -18.58 -2.79
C TYR A 864 -26.28 -19.81 -2.51
N ASN A 865 -25.60 -19.80 -1.37
CA ASN A 865 -25.19 -21.00 -0.68
C ASN A 865 -26.35 -21.41 0.24
N ILE A 866 -27.16 -22.36 -0.21
CA ILE A 866 -28.35 -22.81 0.53
C ILE A 866 -28.00 -23.77 1.68
N THR A 867 -26.73 -24.15 1.82
CA THR A 867 -26.26 -24.96 2.96
C THR A 867 -26.03 -24.08 4.18
N ASP A 868 -25.42 -22.92 3.95
CA ASP A 868 -25.10 -21.95 4.98
C ASP A 868 -26.19 -20.86 5.14
N ASP A 869 -27.22 -20.87 4.27
CA ASP A 869 -28.29 -19.86 4.18
C ASP A 869 -27.76 -18.43 3.91
N VAL A 870 -26.78 -18.33 3.00
CA VAL A 870 -26.09 -17.08 2.66
C VAL A 870 -26.33 -16.72 1.19
N LEU A 871 -26.70 -15.46 0.94
CA LEU A 871 -26.68 -14.86 -0.41
C LEU A 871 -25.23 -14.52 -0.76
N LEU A 872 -24.71 -15.12 -1.81
CA LEU A 872 -23.32 -14.94 -2.24
C LEU A 872 -23.14 -13.77 -3.22
N GLY A 873 -24.18 -13.47 -4.01
CA GLY A 873 -24.10 -12.38 -5.00
C GLY A 873 -25.42 -12.08 -5.69
N VAL A 874 -25.57 -10.83 -6.11
CA VAL A 874 -26.66 -10.33 -6.96
C VAL A 874 -26.04 -9.66 -8.18
N TYR A 875 -26.48 -10.09 -9.36
CA TYR A 875 -25.91 -9.67 -10.65
C TYR A 875 -27.00 -9.05 -11.50
N LEU A 876 -26.82 -7.77 -11.85
CA LEU A 876 -27.77 -7.02 -12.66
C LEU A 876 -27.49 -7.25 -14.15
N ASN A 877 -28.56 -7.36 -14.94
CA ASN A 877 -28.57 -7.57 -16.39
C ASN A 877 -27.58 -8.66 -16.86
N PRO A 878 -27.73 -9.90 -16.38
CA PRO A 878 -26.78 -10.95 -16.67
C PRO A 878 -26.83 -11.35 -18.17
N GLU A 879 -25.70 -11.19 -18.86
CA GLU A 879 -25.51 -11.52 -20.29
C GLU A 879 -24.74 -12.84 -20.47
N ASN A 880 -24.74 -13.38 -21.69
CA ASN A 880 -23.96 -14.56 -22.05
C ASN A 880 -22.51 -14.18 -22.34
N GLU A 881 -21.57 -14.56 -21.47
CA GLU A 881 -20.15 -14.42 -21.74
C GLU A 881 -19.32 -15.55 -21.14
N ASP A 882 -18.36 -16.05 -21.91
CA ASP A 882 -17.47 -17.16 -21.51
C ASP A 882 -16.30 -16.69 -20.61
N LEU A 883 -16.16 -15.36 -20.41
CA LEU A 883 -15.00 -14.71 -19.77
C LEU A 883 -15.36 -13.72 -18.64
N ASP A 884 -16.63 -13.46 -18.33
CA ASP A 884 -17.01 -12.47 -17.32
C ASP A 884 -16.75 -12.98 -15.88
N GLU A 885 -16.02 -12.19 -15.08
CA GLU A 885 -15.61 -12.51 -13.72
C GLU A 885 -16.69 -12.22 -12.67
N LYS A 886 -17.75 -11.49 -13.06
CA LYS A 886 -18.86 -11.16 -12.15
C LYS A 886 -19.34 -12.39 -11.38
N TYR A 887 -19.35 -13.56 -12.00
CA TYR A 887 -19.88 -14.78 -11.40
C TYR A 887 -18.86 -15.65 -10.64
N LEU A 888 -17.67 -15.14 -10.32
CA LEU A 888 -16.67 -15.83 -9.50
C LEU A 888 -17.05 -15.81 -8.01
N ILE A 889 -17.31 -16.98 -7.44
CA ILE A 889 -17.86 -17.14 -6.09
C ILE A 889 -17.29 -18.40 -5.45
N GLU A 890 -16.83 -18.31 -4.20
CA GLU A 890 -16.35 -19.47 -3.41
C GLU A 890 -15.43 -20.45 -4.19
N GLY A 891 -14.59 -19.94 -5.10
CA GLY A 891 -13.62 -20.71 -5.89
C GLY A 891 -14.12 -21.31 -7.21
N PHE A 892 -15.37 -21.10 -7.59
CA PHE A 892 -15.90 -21.48 -8.90
C PHE A 892 -16.53 -20.27 -9.59
N ARG A 893 -16.73 -20.35 -10.90
CA ARG A 893 -17.52 -19.39 -11.66
C ARG A 893 -18.71 -20.04 -12.33
N ILE A 894 -19.76 -19.25 -12.54
CA ILE A 894 -20.96 -19.67 -13.26
C ILE A 894 -20.88 -19.06 -14.65
N ILE A 895 -20.86 -19.86 -15.71
CA ILE A 895 -21.03 -19.36 -17.08
C ILE A 895 -22.51 -19.46 -17.40
N LEU A 896 -23.09 -18.32 -17.77
CA LEU A 896 -24.50 -18.22 -18.11
C LEU A 896 -24.69 -18.38 -19.63
N HIS A 897 -25.54 -19.34 -20.02
CA HIS A 897 -26.00 -19.50 -21.38
C HIS A 897 -27.50 -19.25 -21.44
N ASN A 898 -27.88 -17.98 -21.25
CA ASN A 898 -29.24 -17.49 -21.38
C ASN A 898 -29.63 -17.34 -22.85
N ASP A 899 -30.76 -17.90 -23.24
CA ASP A 899 -31.19 -17.83 -24.64
C ASP A 899 -31.66 -16.42 -25.05
N SER A 900 -31.92 -16.18 -26.33
CA SER A 900 -32.67 -15.01 -26.79
C SER A 900 -34.13 -15.38 -27.06
N THR A 901 -35.05 -14.43 -26.90
CA THR A 901 -36.47 -14.64 -27.19
C THR A 901 -36.71 -14.76 -28.70
N GLN A 902 -36.73 -16.00 -29.21
CA GLN A 902 -36.90 -16.31 -30.63
C GLN A 902 -37.53 -17.70 -30.86
N VAL A 903 -37.99 -17.98 -32.07
CA VAL A 903 -38.46 -19.33 -32.44
C VAL A 903 -37.24 -20.25 -32.60
N ASP A 904 -37.29 -21.43 -31.99
CA ASP A 904 -36.33 -22.49 -32.25
C ASP A 904 -36.68 -23.14 -33.59
N SER A 905 -36.06 -22.66 -34.68
CA SER A 905 -36.32 -23.15 -36.03
C SER A 905 -35.85 -24.58 -36.27
N ILE A 906 -34.98 -25.12 -35.41
CA ILE A 906 -34.48 -26.50 -35.50
C ILE A 906 -35.45 -27.45 -34.81
N ALA A 907 -35.98 -27.05 -33.65
CA ALA A 907 -36.90 -27.87 -32.86
C ALA A 907 -38.39 -27.68 -33.24
N SER A 908 -38.72 -26.60 -33.96
CA SER A 908 -40.06 -26.33 -34.49
C SER A 908 -40.31 -27.04 -35.82
N GLY A 909 -41.53 -27.48 -36.06
CA GLY A 909 -41.94 -28.15 -37.29
C GLY A 909 -43.08 -29.14 -37.10
N TRP A 910 -43.37 -29.91 -38.14
CA TRP A 910 -44.39 -30.96 -38.07
C TRP A 910 -43.93 -32.14 -37.22
N VAL A 911 -44.82 -32.64 -36.36
CA VAL A 911 -44.55 -33.79 -35.50
C VAL A 911 -44.29 -35.06 -36.33
N ASP A 912 -43.38 -35.91 -35.84
CA ASP A 912 -43.01 -37.18 -36.45
C ASP A 912 -44.22 -38.03 -36.84
N GLY A 913 -44.27 -38.41 -38.13
CA GLY A 913 -45.37 -39.19 -38.72
C GLY A 913 -46.29 -38.39 -39.64
N SER A 914 -46.24 -37.05 -39.59
CA SER A 914 -46.90 -36.20 -40.58
C SER A 914 -46.40 -36.51 -42.00
N GLN A 915 -47.32 -36.57 -42.96
CA GLN A 915 -47.00 -36.77 -44.38
C GLN A 915 -46.93 -35.46 -45.16
N THR A 916 -47.23 -34.32 -44.52
CA THR A 916 -47.18 -33.02 -45.18
C THR A 916 -45.75 -32.67 -45.60
N THR A 917 -45.63 -31.96 -46.72
CA THR A 917 -44.35 -31.46 -47.21
C THR A 917 -44.24 -29.94 -47.10
N ILE A 918 -45.19 -29.29 -46.44
CA ILE A 918 -45.17 -27.84 -46.20
C ILE A 918 -44.32 -27.55 -44.97
N GLU A 919 -43.55 -26.45 -44.98
CA GLU A 919 -42.71 -26.02 -43.87
C GLU A 919 -43.30 -24.81 -43.17
N LEU A 920 -43.10 -24.74 -41.85
CA LEU A 920 -43.38 -23.56 -41.06
C LEU A 920 -42.29 -22.51 -41.34
N VAL A 921 -42.71 -21.29 -41.64
CA VAL A 921 -41.80 -20.16 -41.85
C VAL A 921 -42.14 -19.06 -40.86
N ASP A 922 -41.14 -18.70 -40.05
CA ASP A 922 -41.20 -17.55 -39.15
C ASP A 922 -41.17 -16.23 -39.96
N LEU A 923 -42.16 -15.37 -39.75
CA LEU A 923 -42.25 -14.03 -40.37
C LEU A 923 -42.03 -12.88 -39.39
N ASN A 924 -41.61 -13.19 -38.16
CA ASN A 924 -41.38 -12.19 -37.13
C ASN A 924 -40.11 -11.41 -37.44
N SER A 925 -40.21 -10.09 -37.40
CA SER A 925 -39.06 -9.16 -37.51
C SER A 925 -39.27 -7.96 -36.60
N PRO A 926 -38.22 -7.21 -36.22
CA PRO A 926 -38.34 -6.02 -35.38
C PRO A 926 -39.37 -5.00 -35.91
N ASN A 927 -39.53 -4.93 -37.24
CA ASN A 927 -40.45 -4.01 -37.92
C ASN A 927 -41.89 -4.54 -38.05
N SER A 928 -42.16 -5.77 -37.61
CA SER A 928 -43.47 -6.42 -37.72
C SER A 928 -44.47 -6.07 -36.61
N GLY A 929 -44.03 -5.31 -35.58
CA GLY A 929 -44.88 -4.71 -34.55
C GLY A 929 -45.48 -5.68 -33.52
N GLY A 930 -44.97 -6.92 -33.43
CA GLY A 930 -45.41 -7.93 -32.45
C GLY A 930 -44.79 -7.76 -31.07
N THR A 931 -45.43 -8.33 -30.04
CA THR A 931 -44.84 -8.53 -28.70
C THR A 931 -44.54 -10.02 -28.56
N PHE A 932 -43.29 -10.42 -28.80
CA PHE A 932 -42.86 -11.82 -28.89
C PHE A 932 -42.76 -12.48 -27.50
N VAL A 933 -43.89 -12.82 -26.88
CA VAL A 933 -43.91 -13.56 -25.60
C VAL A 933 -43.49 -15.01 -25.85
N ALA A 934 -42.40 -15.46 -25.25
CA ALA A 934 -41.77 -16.76 -25.49
C ALA A 934 -42.63 -17.93 -24.99
N ARG A 935 -43.53 -18.41 -25.86
CA ARG A 935 -44.52 -19.46 -25.58
C ARG A 935 -44.44 -20.54 -26.63
N ASP A 936 -44.68 -21.77 -26.23
CA ASP A 936 -44.70 -22.91 -27.13
C ASP A 936 -46.12 -23.15 -27.63
N PHE A 937 -46.27 -23.31 -28.94
CA PHE A 937 -47.58 -23.46 -29.58
C PHE A 937 -47.68 -24.73 -30.41
N GLU A 938 -48.89 -25.26 -30.50
CA GLU A 938 -49.28 -26.30 -31.45
C GLU A 938 -50.37 -25.78 -32.38
N ILE A 939 -50.16 -25.94 -33.69
CA ILE A 939 -51.19 -25.79 -34.70
C ILE A 939 -51.69 -27.18 -35.04
N ARG A 940 -52.89 -27.50 -34.58
CA ARG A 940 -53.52 -28.81 -34.72
C ARG A 940 -54.51 -28.78 -35.88
N VAL A 941 -54.21 -29.49 -36.96
CA VAL A 941 -55.04 -29.57 -38.16
C VAL A 941 -56.14 -30.60 -37.94
N LEU A 942 -57.38 -30.19 -38.20
CA LEU A 942 -58.62 -30.90 -37.89
C LEU A 942 -59.55 -30.86 -39.11
N GLU A 943 -60.84 -31.15 -38.92
CA GLU A 943 -61.86 -31.02 -39.94
C GLU A 943 -62.13 -29.53 -40.30
N ALA A 944 -62.61 -29.28 -41.52
CA ALA A 944 -62.94 -27.92 -41.95
C ALA A 944 -63.93 -27.24 -41.00
N GLY A 945 -63.61 -26.01 -40.57
CA GLY A 945 -64.42 -25.26 -39.61
C GLY A 945 -64.19 -25.61 -38.13
N ALA A 946 -63.08 -26.28 -37.81
CA ALA A 946 -62.67 -26.58 -36.43
C ALA A 946 -62.48 -25.35 -35.53
N ASP A 947 -62.20 -24.18 -36.11
CA ASP A 947 -62.13 -22.89 -35.41
C ASP A 947 -62.64 -21.74 -36.28
N THR A 948 -62.80 -20.56 -35.67
CA THR A 948 -63.06 -19.30 -36.34
C THR A 948 -62.08 -18.24 -35.86
N SER A 949 -61.25 -17.74 -36.77
CA SER A 949 -60.31 -16.65 -36.55
C SER A 949 -61.02 -15.38 -36.06
N VAL A 950 -60.28 -14.49 -35.40
CA VAL A 950 -60.77 -13.22 -34.83
C VAL A 950 -61.36 -12.26 -35.89
N ASN A 951 -60.95 -12.40 -37.16
CA ASN A 951 -61.56 -11.71 -38.31
C ASN A 951 -62.77 -12.44 -38.93
N ARG A 952 -63.32 -13.45 -38.24
CA ARG A 952 -64.48 -14.28 -38.61
C ARG A 952 -64.27 -15.19 -39.82
N ARG A 953 -63.02 -15.54 -40.13
CA ARG A 953 -62.72 -16.58 -41.13
C ARG A 953 -62.74 -17.98 -40.50
N PRO A 954 -63.43 -18.97 -41.09
CA PRO A 954 -63.36 -20.35 -40.63
C PRO A 954 -61.96 -20.92 -40.91
N ALA A 955 -61.45 -21.74 -40.01
CA ALA A 955 -60.17 -22.44 -40.14
C ALA A 955 -60.37 -23.94 -39.88
N ASN A 956 -59.64 -24.79 -40.59
CA ASN A 956 -59.57 -26.23 -40.31
C ASN A 956 -58.58 -26.58 -39.20
N PHE A 957 -57.97 -25.59 -38.53
CA PHE A 957 -56.99 -25.82 -37.48
C PHE A 957 -57.34 -25.03 -36.22
N GLN A 958 -56.73 -25.43 -35.11
CA GLN A 958 -56.75 -24.72 -33.85
C GLN A 958 -55.32 -24.39 -33.42
N VAL A 959 -55.12 -23.21 -32.83
CA VAL A 959 -53.84 -22.85 -32.20
C VAL A 959 -53.97 -23.08 -30.70
N TRP A 960 -53.00 -23.80 -30.12
CA TRP A 960 -52.94 -24.12 -28.70
C TRP A 960 -51.61 -23.64 -28.13
N ASP A 961 -51.64 -22.93 -27.02
CA ASP A 961 -50.49 -22.74 -26.13
C ASP A 961 -50.30 -24.04 -25.35
N VAL A 962 -49.12 -24.61 -25.46
CA VAL A 962 -48.71 -25.87 -24.84
C VAL A 962 -47.46 -25.69 -23.97
N THR A 963 -47.14 -24.45 -23.62
CA THR A 963 -46.00 -24.13 -22.73
C THR A 963 -46.13 -24.82 -21.38
N ASP A 964 -47.34 -24.92 -20.86
CA ASP A 964 -47.70 -25.83 -19.77
C ASP A 964 -48.48 -27.02 -20.37
N PRO A 965 -47.83 -28.18 -20.57
CA PRO A 965 -48.46 -29.35 -21.17
C PRO A 965 -49.62 -29.92 -20.36
N GLU A 966 -49.67 -29.66 -19.05
CA GLU A 966 -50.74 -30.14 -18.16
C GLU A 966 -51.99 -29.26 -18.28
N ASN A 967 -51.85 -28.01 -18.70
CA ASN A 967 -52.94 -27.05 -18.88
C ASN A 967 -52.93 -26.36 -20.27
N PRO A 968 -53.02 -27.12 -21.37
CA PRO A 968 -52.95 -26.54 -22.71
C PRO A 968 -54.14 -25.60 -22.95
N ARG A 969 -53.87 -24.40 -23.46
CA ARG A 969 -54.88 -23.36 -23.66
C ARG A 969 -55.07 -23.06 -25.14
N ARG A 970 -56.32 -23.06 -25.60
CA ARG A 970 -56.63 -22.62 -26.96
C ARG A 970 -56.38 -21.11 -27.10
N MET A 971 -55.65 -20.72 -28.13
CA MET A 971 -55.25 -19.33 -28.39
C MET A 971 -56.07 -18.70 -29.52
N PRO A 972 -56.47 -17.42 -29.38
CA PRO A 972 -57.05 -16.69 -30.49
C PRO A 972 -55.98 -16.36 -31.52
N PHE A 973 -56.36 -16.39 -32.80
CA PHE A 973 -55.47 -16.06 -33.91
C PHE A 973 -56.20 -15.21 -34.96
N LEU A 974 -55.42 -14.44 -35.71
CA LEU A 974 -55.85 -13.80 -36.94
C LEU A 974 -55.34 -14.63 -38.12
N TYR A 975 -56.27 -15.14 -38.91
CA TYR A 975 -56.00 -15.95 -40.09
C TYR A 975 -56.15 -15.12 -41.35
N ILE A 976 -55.04 -14.94 -42.07
CA ILE A 976 -55.00 -14.35 -43.41
C ILE A 976 -54.92 -15.51 -44.38
N ASP A 977 -56.12 -15.94 -44.76
CA ASP A 977 -56.42 -17.08 -45.59
C ASP A 977 -56.36 -16.66 -47.07
N ASN A 978 -55.30 -17.14 -47.73
CA ASN A 978 -54.91 -16.81 -49.10
C ASN A 978 -55.37 -17.93 -50.07
N ALA A 979 -55.15 -17.75 -51.37
CA ALA A 979 -55.47 -18.79 -52.35
C ALA A 979 -54.38 -19.89 -52.30
N PRO A 980 -54.68 -21.18 -52.53
CA PRO A 980 -55.80 -21.68 -53.34
C PRO A 980 -57.05 -22.18 -52.62
N GLN A 981 -57.02 -22.58 -51.33
CA GLN A 981 -58.16 -23.21 -50.65
C GLN A 981 -58.62 -22.47 -49.38
N ILE A 982 -59.64 -21.63 -49.56
CA ILE A 982 -60.26 -20.87 -48.47
C ILE A 982 -60.75 -21.77 -47.32
N GLY A 983 -60.20 -21.53 -46.12
CA GLY A 983 -60.61 -22.16 -44.87
C GLY A 983 -59.92 -23.48 -44.54
N ALA A 984 -58.89 -23.87 -45.31
CA ALA A 984 -57.99 -24.96 -44.97
C ALA A 984 -56.54 -24.45 -44.99
N LEU A 985 -55.76 -24.78 -43.95
CA LEU A 985 -54.36 -24.36 -43.85
C LEU A 985 -53.55 -24.85 -45.05
N ASP A 986 -53.10 -23.92 -45.88
CA ASP A 986 -52.32 -24.21 -47.07
C ASP A 986 -51.15 -23.23 -47.28
N GLU A 987 -50.51 -23.30 -48.46
CA GLU A 987 -49.34 -22.48 -48.78
C GLU A 987 -49.68 -21.00 -48.90
N GLY A 988 -48.87 -20.16 -48.28
CA GLY A 988 -49.00 -18.70 -48.32
C GLY A 988 -50.00 -18.14 -47.32
N ASP A 989 -50.71 -19.00 -46.59
CA ASP A 989 -51.52 -18.61 -45.45
C ASP A 989 -50.68 -18.04 -44.31
N ILE A 990 -51.17 -16.96 -43.69
CA ILE A 990 -50.50 -16.32 -42.55
C ILE A 990 -51.36 -16.45 -41.30
N ILE A 991 -50.72 -16.91 -40.22
CA ILE A 991 -51.32 -16.99 -38.89
C ILE A 991 -50.60 -15.99 -37.98
N ASN A 992 -51.36 -15.03 -37.45
CA ASN A 992 -50.89 -14.20 -36.35
C ASN A 992 -51.53 -14.70 -35.06
N ILE A 993 -50.73 -15.26 -34.16
CA ILE A 993 -51.15 -15.67 -32.82
C ILE A 993 -51.37 -14.40 -31.99
N LEU A 994 -52.50 -14.31 -31.29
CA LEU A 994 -52.87 -13.13 -30.50
C LEU A 994 -52.95 -13.46 -29.01
N ASN A 995 -52.75 -12.45 -28.17
CA ASN A 995 -52.80 -12.62 -26.72
C ASN A 995 -54.22 -12.93 -26.19
N ASN A 996 -55.23 -12.21 -26.66
CA ASN A 996 -56.65 -12.44 -26.37
C ASN A 996 -57.55 -11.80 -27.45
N THR A 997 -58.84 -12.12 -27.42
CA THR A 997 -59.83 -11.67 -28.43
C THR A 997 -60.20 -10.18 -28.33
N THR A 998 -59.92 -9.54 -27.18
CA THR A 998 -60.28 -8.15 -26.88
C THR A 998 -59.17 -7.18 -27.31
N GLN A 999 -57.96 -7.36 -26.79
CA GLN A 999 -56.78 -6.53 -27.06
C GLN A 999 -56.14 -6.85 -28.41
N ARG A 1000 -56.25 -8.10 -28.89
CA ARG A 1000 -55.75 -8.54 -30.21
C ARG A 1000 -54.29 -8.19 -30.47
N ARG A 1001 -53.46 -8.17 -29.43
CA ARG A 1001 -52.03 -7.92 -29.57
C ARG A 1001 -51.39 -9.11 -30.28
N GLN A 1002 -50.66 -8.85 -31.36
CA GLN A 1002 -49.92 -9.90 -32.07
C GLN A 1002 -48.74 -10.36 -31.22
N LEU A 1003 -48.70 -11.67 -30.95
CA LEU A 1003 -47.60 -12.33 -30.27
C LEU A 1003 -46.58 -12.82 -31.29
N TRP A 1004 -46.99 -13.77 -32.13
CA TRP A 1004 -46.14 -14.38 -33.15
C TRP A 1004 -46.85 -14.44 -34.49
N ARG A 1005 -46.06 -14.42 -35.56
CA ARG A 1005 -46.54 -14.45 -36.95
C ARG A 1005 -45.81 -15.51 -37.77
N PHE A 1006 -46.58 -16.37 -38.43
CA PHE A 1006 -46.07 -17.49 -39.21
C PHE A 1006 -46.74 -17.55 -40.57
N THR A 1007 -46.03 -18.09 -41.56
CA THR A 1007 -46.59 -18.54 -42.85
C THR A 1007 -46.19 -19.97 -43.11
N PHE A 1008 -46.86 -20.59 -44.07
CA PHE A 1008 -46.50 -21.93 -44.55
C PHE A 1008 -46.05 -21.87 -45.99
N ALA A 1009 -44.95 -22.55 -46.32
CA ALA A 1009 -44.40 -22.57 -47.67
C ALA A 1009 -43.88 -23.97 -48.01
N TYR A 1010 -43.96 -24.37 -49.27
CA TYR A 1010 -43.24 -25.56 -49.72
C TYR A 1010 -41.75 -25.24 -49.90
N PRO A 1011 -40.85 -26.20 -49.63
CA PRO A 1011 -39.43 -26.01 -49.90
C PRO A 1011 -39.23 -25.62 -51.36
N ALA A 1012 -38.45 -24.57 -51.62
CA ALA A 1012 -38.27 -24.02 -52.97
C ALA A 1012 -37.72 -25.04 -53.99
N GLU A 1013 -37.04 -26.09 -53.50
CA GLU A 1013 -36.46 -27.16 -54.30
C GLU A 1013 -37.41 -28.36 -54.54
N LEU A 1014 -38.58 -28.38 -53.90
CA LEU A 1014 -39.52 -29.49 -53.97
C LEU A 1014 -40.49 -29.33 -55.15
N ASP A 1015 -40.48 -30.31 -56.05
CA ASP A 1015 -41.40 -30.40 -57.19
C ASP A 1015 -42.87 -30.38 -56.71
N SER A 1016 -43.71 -29.58 -57.37
CA SER A 1016 -45.14 -29.42 -57.02
C SER A 1016 -45.97 -30.69 -57.11
N SER A 1017 -45.49 -31.71 -57.85
CA SER A 1017 -46.09 -33.05 -57.86
C SER A 1017 -45.92 -33.81 -56.54
N ARG A 1018 -45.03 -33.35 -55.66
CA ARG A 1018 -44.75 -33.93 -54.34
C ARG A 1018 -45.32 -33.09 -53.19
N TRP A 1019 -46.07 -32.03 -53.49
CA TRP A 1019 -46.71 -31.19 -52.48
C TRP A 1019 -47.84 -31.95 -51.80
N ILE A 1020 -47.70 -32.17 -50.49
CA ILE A 1020 -48.71 -32.78 -49.64
C ILE A 1020 -49.17 -31.72 -48.64
N PRO A 1021 -50.40 -31.19 -48.74
CA PRO A 1021 -50.92 -30.22 -47.78
C PRO A 1021 -51.16 -30.89 -46.42
N PRO A 1022 -51.28 -30.10 -45.33
CA PRO A 1022 -51.61 -30.64 -44.02
C PRO A 1022 -52.94 -31.39 -44.01
N GLN A 1023 -52.96 -32.54 -43.34
CA GLN A 1023 -54.11 -33.43 -43.22
C GLN A 1023 -54.72 -33.39 -41.81
N ASN A 1024 -55.98 -33.81 -41.69
CA ASN A 1024 -56.64 -33.94 -40.39
C ASN A 1024 -55.84 -34.92 -39.51
N GLY A 1025 -55.39 -34.44 -38.35
CA GLY A 1025 -54.53 -35.16 -37.41
C GLY A 1025 -53.08 -34.66 -37.40
N ASP A 1026 -52.65 -33.87 -38.38
CA ASP A 1026 -51.30 -33.30 -38.39
C ASP A 1026 -51.16 -32.19 -37.33
N VAL A 1027 -50.00 -32.16 -36.66
CA VAL A 1027 -49.67 -31.16 -35.64
C VAL A 1027 -48.35 -30.50 -36.00
N CYS A 1028 -48.35 -29.17 -36.11
CA CYS A 1028 -47.13 -28.37 -36.24
C CYS A 1028 -46.79 -27.75 -34.88
N ARG A 1029 -45.60 -28.03 -34.36
CA ARG A 1029 -45.07 -27.48 -33.11
C ARG A 1029 -44.23 -26.24 -33.41
N ILE A 1030 -44.43 -25.22 -32.60
CA ILE A 1030 -43.68 -23.98 -32.60
C ILE A 1030 -43.07 -23.88 -31.21
N LEU A 1031 -41.77 -24.15 -31.12
CA LEU A 1031 -41.01 -24.06 -29.89
C LEU A 1031 -40.26 -22.74 -29.88
N THR A 1032 -40.24 -22.09 -28.72
CA THR A 1032 -39.55 -20.82 -28.52
C THR A 1032 -38.42 -21.00 -27.53
N LYS A 1033 -37.29 -20.36 -27.84
CA LYS A 1033 -36.20 -20.10 -26.91
C LYS A 1033 -36.66 -19.02 -25.93
N LYS A 1034 -36.47 -19.28 -24.63
CA LYS A 1034 -36.98 -18.46 -23.53
C LYS A 1034 -35.81 -18.04 -22.67
N ARG A 1035 -35.73 -16.75 -22.38
CA ARG A 1035 -34.80 -16.24 -21.37
C ARG A 1035 -35.19 -16.77 -19.99
N PHE A 1036 -34.26 -16.73 -19.05
CA PHE A 1036 -34.58 -16.98 -17.64
C PHE A 1036 -35.44 -15.86 -17.07
N ASP A 1037 -36.51 -16.21 -16.36
CA ASP A 1037 -37.39 -15.23 -15.70
C ASP A 1037 -37.43 -15.43 -14.17
N ARG A 1038 -38.27 -14.64 -13.47
CA ARG A 1038 -38.40 -14.73 -12.00
C ARG A 1038 -38.80 -16.10 -11.44
N HIS A 1039 -39.18 -17.05 -12.28
CA HIS A 1039 -39.55 -18.40 -11.88
C HIS A 1039 -38.42 -19.41 -12.14
N ASP A 1040 -37.36 -19.01 -12.86
CA ASP A 1040 -36.22 -19.86 -13.17
C ASP A 1040 -35.25 -19.99 -12.00
N ALA A 1041 -34.89 -21.23 -11.67
CA ALA A 1041 -33.83 -21.52 -10.72
C ALA A 1041 -33.07 -22.80 -11.05
N PHE A 1042 -31.76 -22.79 -10.80
CA PHE A 1042 -30.88 -23.95 -10.87
C PHE A 1042 -30.33 -24.30 -9.50
N GLU A 1043 -30.13 -25.59 -9.25
CA GLU A 1043 -29.43 -26.08 -8.07
C GLU A 1043 -28.30 -27.03 -8.46
N PHE A 1044 -27.20 -26.97 -7.73
CA PHE A 1044 -26.09 -27.92 -7.88
C PHE A 1044 -25.38 -28.14 -6.54
N THR A 1045 -24.62 -29.22 -6.45
CA THR A 1045 -23.82 -29.56 -5.27
C THR A 1045 -22.37 -29.71 -5.69
N LEU A 1046 -21.45 -29.07 -4.96
CA LEU A 1046 -20.02 -29.26 -5.14
C LEU A 1046 -19.49 -30.28 -4.12
N ILE A 1047 -18.79 -31.29 -4.64
CA ILE A 1047 -17.97 -32.18 -3.84
C ILE A 1047 -16.58 -31.55 -3.77
N GLY A 1048 -16.14 -31.24 -2.56
CA GLY A 1048 -14.85 -30.60 -2.33
C GLY A 1048 -13.69 -31.59 -2.44
N ASN A 1049 -12.58 -31.25 -1.78
CA ASN A 1049 -11.35 -32.03 -1.86
C ASN A 1049 -11.50 -33.38 -1.12
N GLU A 1050 -11.17 -34.49 -1.79
CA GLU A 1050 -11.28 -35.85 -1.23
C GLU A 1050 -9.94 -36.59 -1.29
N LEU A 1051 -9.76 -37.56 -0.38
CA LEU A 1051 -8.62 -38.49 -0.40
C LEU A 1051 -9.06 -39.92 -0.72
N ASP A 1052 -8.57 -40.44 -1.84
CA ASP A 1052 -8.76 -41.83 -2.22
C ASP A 1052 -7.55 -42.69 -1.82
N VAL A 1053 -7.79 -43.65 -0.93
CA VAL A 1053 -6.76 -44.54 -0.39
C VAL A 1053 -6.14 -45.46 -1.46
N ARG A 1054 -6.90 -45.86 -2.49
CA ARG A 1054 -6.37 -46.69 -3.59
C ARG A 1054 -5.45 -45.85 -4.47
N LYS A 1055 -5.87 -44.64 -4.82
CA LYS A 1055 -5.04 -43.68 -5.55
C LYS A 1055 -3.78 -43.34 -4.75
N ALA A 1056 -3.89 -43.10 -3.44
CA ALA A 1056 -2.75 -42.84 -2.56
C ALA A 1056 -1.71 -43.96 -2.59
N LYS A 1057 -2.16 -45.22 -2.73
CA LYS A 1057 -1.27 -46.38 -2.85
C LYS A 1057 -0.54 -46.42 -4.18
N ASP A 1058 -1.21 -46.06 -5.26
CA ASP A 1058 -0.60 -45.97 -6.59
C ASP A 1058 0.37 -44.78 -6.66
N ASP A 1059 0.07 -43.68 -5.97
CA ASP A 1059 0.89 -42.47 -5.91
C ASP A 1059 2.17 -42.61 -5.06
N LEU A 1060 2.30 -43.66 -4.22
CA LEU A 1060 3.52 -43.91 -3.43
C LEU A 1060 4.80 -43.96 -4.28
N ASP A 1061 4.68 -44.41 -5.53
CA ASP A 1061 5.83 -44.49 -6.42
C ASP A 1061 6.33 -43.14 -6.93
N ASN A 1062 5.51 -42.10 -6.82
CA ASN A 1062 5.80 -40.72 -7.20
C ASN A 1062 6.53 -39.94 -6.11
N ILE A 1063 6.84 -40.53 -4.95
CA ILE A 1063 7.62 -39.88 -3.90
C ILE A 1063 9.09 -39.75 -4.34
N TYR A 1064 9.63 -38.55 -4.24
CA TYR A 1064 11.05 -38.25 -4.51
C TYR A 1064 11.59 -37.17 -3.57
N VAL A 1065 12.90 -36.89 -3.68
CA VAL A 1065 13.60 -35.88 -2.89
C VAL A 1065 13.98 -34.70 -3.79
N VAL A 1066 13.79 -33.48 -3.32
CA VAL A 1066 14.16 -32.25 -4.04
C VAL A 1066 14.96 -31.29 -3.13
N PRO A 1067 16.08 -30.72 -3.60
CA PRO A 1067 16.81 -31.12 -4.80
C PRO A 1067 17.52 -32.48 -4.59
N ASP A 1068 17.63 -33.27 -5.66
CA ASP A 1068 18.50 -34.45 -5.71
C ASP A 1068 19.33 -34.45 -7.02
N PRO A 1069 20.67 -34.25 -6.95
CA PRO A 1069 21.46 -34.05 -5.74
C PRO A 1069 21.26 -32.67 -5.11
N TYR A 1070 21.43 -32.59 -3.79
CA TYR A 1070 21.65 -31.33 -3.09
C TYR A 1070 23.10 -30.87 -3.28
N ILE A 1071 23.33 -29.67 -3.84
CA ILE A 1071 24.67 -29.17 -4.20
C ILE A 1071 24.98 -27.88 -3.44
N ALA A 1072 25.46 -28.00 -2.20
CA ALA A 1072 25.85 -26.92 -1.29
C ALA A 1072 24.79 -25.85 -0.94
N VAL A 1073 23.90 -25.48 -1.87
CA VAL A 1073 22.84 -24.48 -1.88
C VAL A 1073 21.72 -24.96 -2.80
N SER A 1074 20.47 -24.63 -2.46
CA SER A 1074 19.28 -24.89 -3.27
C SER A 1074 18.57 -23.59 -3.60
N THR A 1075 17.98 -23.49 -4.79
CA THR A 1075 17.14 -22.34 -5.17
C THR A 1075 15.75 -22.37 -4.50
N LEU A 1076 15.46 -23.38 -3.68
CA LEU A 1076 14.30 -23.46 -2.80
C LEU A 1076 14.57 -22.91 -1.39
N GLU A 1077 15.85 -22.72 -1.05
CA GLU A 1077 16.24 -22.08 0.21
C GLU A 1077 15.97 -20.57 0.10
N ARG A 1078 15.60 -19.94 1.22
CA ARG A 1078 15.41 -18.49 1.28
C ARG A 1078 16.72 -17.77 0.92
N LYS A 1079 16.63 -16.68 0.14
CA LYS A 1079 17.77 -15.79 -0.09
C LYS A 1079 18.23 -15.19 1.25
N VAL A 1080 19.54 -15.15 1.45
CA VAL A 1080 20.14 -14.55 2.64
C VAL A 1080 20.29 -13.05 2.38
N PHE A 1081 19.58 -12.23 3.14
CA PHE A 1081 19.66 -10.75 3.08
C PHE A 1081 20.75 -10.25 4.00
N ASN A 1082 20.77 -10.75 5.24
CA ASN A 1082 21.78 -10.39 6.22
C ASN A 1082 22.90 -11.42 6.26
N ARG A 1083 24.11 -10.98 5.96
CA ARG A 1083 25.31 -11.82 5.94
C ARG A 1083 25.69 -12.35 7.32
N ASP A 1084 25.24 -11.70 8.40
CA ASP A 1084 25.43 -12.17 9.78
C ASP A 1084 24.64 -13.44 10.09
N GLU A 1085 23.61 -13.76 9.29
CA GLU A 1085 22.91 -15.06 9.34
C GLU A 1085 23.84 -16.22 8.90
N GLY A 1086 24.98 -15.91 8.31
CA GLY A 1086 25.94 -16.86 7.77
C GLY A 1086 25.41 -17.50 6.48
N ARG A 1087 25.32 -18.83 6.45
CA ARG A 1087 24.94 -19.57 5.23
C ARG A 1087 23.42 -19.80 5.11
N GLY A 1088 22.61 -19.23 6.02
CA GLY A 1088 21.15 -19.35 6.00
C GLY A 1088 20.62 -20.79 6.12
N GLU A 1089 19.36 -20.96 5.73
CA GLU A 1089 18.63 -22.22 5.79
C GLU A 1089 19.23 -23.29 4.87
N ARG A 1090 19.37 -24.53 5.37
CA ARG A 1090 19.65 -25.71 4.55
C ARG A 1090 18.41 -26.56 4.46
N ARG A 1091 18.04 -26.94 3.25
CA ARG A 1091 16.80 -27.70 3.07
C ARG A 1091 16.86 -28.70 1.93
N ILE A 1092 16.42 -29.92 2.23
CA ILE A 1092 15.91 -30.87 1.23
C ILE A 1092 14.50 -31.26 1.61
N ASP A 1093 13.70 -31.59 0.63
CA ASP A 1093 12.29 -31.93 0.82
C ASP A 1093 11.98 -33.31 0.27
N PHE A 1094 11.15 -34.06 0.99
CA PHE A 1094 10.47 -35.24 0.49
C PHE A 1094 9.07 -34.82 0.01
N VAL A 1095 8.74 -35.11 -1.24
CA VAL A 1095 7.52 -34.58 -1.89
C VAL A 1095 6.61 -35.71 -2.38
N ASN A 1096 5.36 -35.37 -2.72
CA ASN A 1096 4.27 -36.30 -3.04
C ASN A 1096 3.96 -37.31 -1.92
N LEU A 1097 4.19 -36.91 -0.66
CA LEU A 1097 3.94 -37.75 0.50
C LEU A 1097 2.44 -37.95 0.72
N PRO A 1098 2.02 -39.12 1.22
CA PRO A 1098 0.66 -39.29 1.76
C PRO A 1098 0.45 -38.43 2.99
N LYS A 1099 -0.81 -38.06 3.28
CA LYS A 1099 -1.23 -37.21 4.42
C LYS A 1099 -0.56 -37.55 5.75
N GLU A 1100 -0.38 -38.85 6.01
CA GLU A 1100 0.25 -39.39 7.21
C GLU A 1100 1.33 -40.40 6.82
N CYS A 1101 2.59 -40.10 7.13
CA CYS A 1101 3.69 -41.05 6.95
C CYS A 1101 4.90 -40.75 7.84
N THR A 1102 5.81 -41.71 7.89
CA THR A 1102 7.12 -41.58 8.55
C THR A 1102 8.22 -41.73 7.52
N VAL A 1103 9.11 -40.74 7.43
CA VAL A 1103 10.32 -40.78 6.59
C VAL A 1103 11.52 -41.09 7.47
N THR A 1104 12.15 -42.24 7.27
CA THR A 1104 13.39 -42.62 7.97
C THR A 1104 14.58 -42.54 7.03
N ILE A 1105 15.60 -41.77 7.41
CA ILE A 1105 16.80 -41.52 6.60
C ILE A 1105 17.96 -42.36 7.13
N PHE A 1106 18.71 -42.98 6.22
CA PHE A 1106 19.82 -43.88 6.51
C PHE A 1106 21.08 -43.47 5.76
N THR A 1107 22.24 -43.71 6.39
CA THR A 1107 23.53 -43.69 5.70
C THR A 1107 23.64 -44.88 4.73
N ALA A 1108 24.60 -44.84 3.80
CA ALA A 1108 24.91 -45.97 2.93
C ALA A 1108 25.29 -47.29 3.66
N SER A 1109 25.65 -47.22 4.94
CA SER A 1109 25.92 -48.39 5.79
C SER A 1109 24.70 -48.90 6.56
N GLY A 1110 23.52 -48.29 6.37
CA GLY A 1110 22.26 -48.65 7.02
C GLY A 1110 22.08 -48.09 8.43
N ARG A 1111 22.87 -47.08 8.84
CA ARG A 1111 22.66 -46.39 10.13
C ARG A 1111 21.59 -45.33 9.99
N VAL A 1112 20.64 -45.28 10.93
CA VAL A 1112 19.63 -44.22 10.99
C VAL A 1112 20.30 -42.89 11.28
N VAL A 1113 20.02 -41.91 10.41
CA VAL A 1113 20.44 -40.50 10.54
C VAL A 1113 19.41 -39.75 11.37
N VAL A 1114 18.14 -39.84 10.94
CA VAL A 1114 16.99 -39.19 11.57
C VAL A 1114 15.70 -39.89 11.12
N GLN A 1115 14.64 -39.72 11.89
CA GLN A 1115 13.28 -40.13 11.56
C GLN A 1115 12.41 -38.88 11.63
N LEU A 1116 11.65 -38.62 10.57
CA LEU A 1116 10.79 -37.46 10.41
C LEU A 1116 9.35 -37.95 10.30
N HIS A 1117 8.43 -37.23 10.93
CA HIS A 1117 7.00 -37.53 10.87
C HIS A 1117 6.31 -36.47 10.03
N HIS A 1118 5.50 -36.91 9.07
CA HIS A 1118 4.69 -36.06 8.23
C HIS A 1118 3.22 -36.32 8.54
N SER A 1119 2.56 -35.28 9.04
CA SER A 1119 1.14 -35.20 9.32
C SER A 1119 0.73 -33.80 8.88
N ALA A 1120 0.01 -33.69 7.77
CA ALA A 1120 -0.27 -32.40 7.15
C ALA A 1120 -1.69 -32.34 6.56
N PRO A 1121 -2.24 -31.15 6.29
CA PRO A 1121 -3.47 -30.99 5.52
C PRO A 1121 -3.35 -31.60 4.12
N GLU A 1122 -4.47 -31.84 3.46
CA GLU A 1122 -4.56 -32.45 2.12
C GLU A 1122 -3.77 -31.71 1.02
N LYS A 1123 -3.49 -30.42 1.25
CA LYS A 1123 -2.82 -29.51 0.33
C LYS A 1123 -1.29 -29.48 0.51
N ASN A 1124 -0.72 -30.34 1.36
CA ASN A 1124 0.72 -30.33 1.65
C ASN A 1124 1.29 -31.76 1.70
N GLY A 1125 1.73 -32.26 0.55
CA GLY A 1125 2.47 -33.52 0.40
C GLY A 1125 3.98 -33.36 0.57
N ARG A 1126 4.45 -32.29 1.21
CA ARG A 1126 5.89 -31.97 1.36
C ARG A 1126 6.34 -32.07 2.81
N LEU A 1127 7.54 -32.63 3.02
CA LEU A 1127 8.23 -32.68 4.31
C LEU A 1127 9.67 -32.21 4.16
N SER A 1128 9.99 -31.09 4.80
CA SER A 1128 11.32 -30.50 4.82
C SER A 1128 12.23 -31.13 5.87
N TRP A 1129 13.52 -31.23 5.54
CA TRP A 1129 14.59 -31.65 6.44
C TRP A 1129 15.77 -30.68 6.36
N ASP A 1130 16.30 -30.31 7.52
CA ASP A 1130 17.37 -29.32 7.72
C ASP A 1130 18.81 -29.87 7.52
N LEU A 1131 18.92 -31.10 6.99
CA LEU A 1131 20.17 -31.84 6.84
C LEU A 1131 20.94 -32.08 8.16
N ARG A 1132 20.24 -32.10 9.30
CA ARG A 1132 20.81 -32.47 10.60
C ARG A 1132 20.41 -33.88 11.04
N THR A 1133 21.34 -34.56 11.68
CA THR A 1133 21.11 -35.84 12.36
C THR A 1133 20.18 -35.63 13.56
N LYS A 1134 19.63 -36.72 14.11
CA LYS A 1134 18.87 -36.70 15.37
C LYS A 1134 19.59 -36.07 16.57
N ASP A 1135 20.92 -36.01 16.52
CA ASP A 1135 21.77 -35.44 17.58
C ASP A 1135 22.10 -33.96 17.30
N GLY A 1136 21.49 -33.35 16.28
CA GLY A 1136 21.67 -31.94 15.87
C GLY A 1136 22.93 -31.67 15.04
N LEU A 1137 23.70 -32.70 14.68
CA LEU A 1137 24.92 -32.55 13.88
C LEU A 1137 24.61 -32.50 12.39
N GLU A 1138 25.28 -31.64 11.62
CA GLU A 1138 25.19 -31.65 10.16
C GLU A 1138 25.68 -32.98 9.57
N ILE A 1139 24.99 -33.45 8.54
CA ILE A 1139 25.40 -34.65 7.80
C ILE A 1139 26.66 -34.42 6.94
N ALA A 1140 27.39 -35.50 6.62
CA ALA A 1140 28.52 -35.45 5.68
C ALA A 1140 28.04 -35.51 4.22
N HIS A 1141 28.88 -35.10 3.27
CA HIS A 1141 28.64 -35.36 1.84
C HIS A 1141 28.56 -36.87 1.57
N GLY A 1142 27.72 -37.30 0.63
CA GLY A 1142 27.56 -38.70 0.28
C GLY A 1142 26.15 -39.07 -0.19
N VAL A 1143 25.91 -40.37 -0.35
CA VAL A 1143 24.61 -40.93 -0.74
C VAL A 1143 23.88 -41.43 0.49
N TYR A 1144 22.62 -41.05 0.61
CA TYR A 1144 21.69 -41.44 1.67
C TYR A 1144 20.52 -42.21 1.08
N PHE A 1145 19.88 -43.02 1.92
CA PHE A 1145 18.69 -43.80 1.58
C PHE A 1145 17.54 -43.39 2.48
N TYR A 1146 16.32 -43.45 1.98
CA TYR A 1146 15.13 -43.19 2.78
C TYR A 1146 14.09 -44.31 2.64
N LEU A 1147 13.33 -44.50 3.71
CA LEU A 1147 12.13 -45.34 3.78
C LEU A 1147 10.97 -44.46 4.20
N VAL A 1148 9.93 -44.39 3.36
CA VAL A 1148 8.62 -43.84 3.73
C VAL A 1148 7.72 -45.00 4.12
N ASP A 1149 7.13 -44.90 5.31
CA ASP A 1149 6.12 -45.84 5.82
C ASP A 1149 4.81 -45.07 6.06
N ALA A 1150 3.78 -45.37 5.26
CA ALA A 1150 2.47 -44.71 5.28
C ALA A 1150 1.41 -45.70 5.80
N PRO A 1151 0.90 -45.51 7.02
CA PRO A 1151 -0.04 -46.43 7.66
C PRO A 1151 -1.27 -46.71 6.79
N GLY A 1152 -1.57 -47.98 6.53
CA GLY A 1152 -2.74 -48.39 5.73
C GLY A 1152 -2.62 -48.20 4.22
N ILE A 1153 -1.57 -47.53 3.73
CA ILE A 1153 -1.33 -47.23 2.31
C ILE A 1153 -0.21 -48.13 1.77
N GLY A 1154 0.98 -48.10 2.40
CA GLY A 1154 2.13 -48.91 2.00
C GLY A 1154 3.48 -48.29 2.35
N THR A 1155 4.56 -48.80 1.74
CA THR A 1155 5.93 -48.33 1.98
C THR A 1155 6.65 -48.00 0.68
N LYS A 1156 7.48 -46.96 0.67
CA LYS A 1156 8.35 -46.57 -0.45
C LYS A 1156 9.80 -46.46 0.02
N THR A 1157 10.75 -46.83 -0.84
CA THR A 1157 12.18 -46.58 -0.59
C THR A 1157 12.79 -45.79 -1.73
N GLY A 1158 13.81 -44.99 -1.41
CA GLY A 1158 14.58 -44.27 -2.41
C GLY A 1158 15.97 -43.89 -1.89
N LYS A 1159 16.67 -43.06 -2.67
CA LYS A 1159 18.02 -42.56 -2.37
C LYS A 1159 18.15 -41.13 -2.86
N PHE A 1160 19.08 -40.38 -2.28
CA PHE A 1160 19.46 -39.04 -2.73
C PHE A 1160 20.95 -38.80 -2.43
N ALA A 1161 21.53 -37.80 -3.07
CA ALA A 1161 22.93 -37.42 -2.88
C ALA A 1161 23.09 -36.01 -2.32
N VAL A 1162 24.09 -35.83 -1.46
CA VAL A 1162 24.49 -34.55 -0.87
C VAL A 1162 25.93 -34.28 -1.26
N ILE A 1163 26.15 -33.15 -1.93
CA ILE A 1163 27.44 -32.63 -2.35
C ILE A 1163 27.65 -31.34 -1.54
N LYS A 1164 28.75 -31.27 -0.79
CA LYS A 1164 29.14 -30.10 0.03
C LYS A 1164 30.35 -29.41 -0.55
#